data_AF-A0A101FYU1-F1
#
_entry.id   AF-A0A101FYU1-F1
#
_cell.length_a   1.000
_cell.length_b   1.000
_cell.length_c   1.000
_cell.angle_alpha   90.00
_cell.angle_beta   90.00
_cell.angle_gamma   90.00
#
_symmetry.space_group_name_H-M   'P 1'
#
loop_
_entity.id
_entity.type
_entity.pdbx_description
1 polymer ?
#
loop_
_entity_poly.entity_id
_entity_poly.type
_entity_poly.pdbx_seq_one_letter_code
_entity_poly.pdbx_strand_id
1 'polypeptide(L)'
;MEKKSSRFFLVLSILALLMGSSAPVYASSQKQESTYTQKAQQLLEKMTAEEKIGQLFLITFNGNTIEEDSALYALLRDYQVGGVMLTRDNDNFSGPEDTIQTTFELTSQLQQTVRENSLTGFINEELEQVSDNYVPLFIGISQDGDSYPFDQIISGLSTLPNQMAVGATFSTDLANSSGELLARELQALGFNLLLGPSLDVLDSSYTGSNASLSTRTYGGDPYWVGELGKAFISGLHSGSDGKMAVIAKHFPGRGSSDRLPEEEVATVRKSLEQLKLIELAPFFSVAVSETAASTEIADGFLVSHIRYQGFQGNIRETTKPVSFDSSALSSIMDLEQFSAWRSAGGILVSDSLGGSAIRKFFDPNNERFDAKQIALNAFLAGNDLLYLDDFQSTDDESELVTIRNTLDFFTQKYREDDAFAERVDESVLRILALKYKIYPAFTPSNVYPDETMLGIIGQGYDTNSKIARNAATLINPSLDELSAILPDPPTTSDRIIFITDSLDATQCTNCETETILGSGDLQDTVAQLYGTNGTGQIVERRLRSYSFQDLTEYLNDPQGRADIGSFISEANWLVFSILDLDENRSGADALKRLLSENPDLLRDKKVIVFAFNDPFYLDATDLTYIDAYYCLYSKTSAFIDTAARLLFQEIVPKGHAPVSIPVVGYDLIEMTYPDPDQIISLEVDVENMPEAKRAESELMGIENLLFRVGDALPIKTGIILDRNGLPVPDGTVVYFMVDHVGEIEQSTIAESETKNGVATMSYLLQSFGRVEIRAQSDPAKNSEIFLLDITSEEGGVVSEITPTPAPTIINPNQIINQDNSEETEEVIEEEEVSPLPGTLQWFLATLAILGIAYVFYLLTQRYFSLLGGTTIGLFAIITGYVCLIWFQFELPGSFARTNLLELGRLIIWVSLLTGIGGGAGILSQAIRLRKAKESSGKKTDQKADKSKTS
;
A
#
# COMPACT_ATOMS: atom_id res chain seq x y z
N MET A 1 14.99 19.69 -87.30
CA MET A 1 14.55 20.53 -86.16
C MET A 1 13.53 19.84 -85.25
N GLU A 2 13.46 18.50 -85.20
CA GLU A 2 12.42 17.78 -84.42
C GLU A 2 12.93 16.85 -83.29
N LYS A 3 14.24 16.79 -83.03
CA LYS A 3 14.80 15.95 -81.94
C LYS A 3 15.36 16.71 -80.74
N LYS A 4 15.32 18.04 -80.74
CA LYS A 4 15.80 18.88 -79.62
C LYS A 4 14.69 19.44 -78.71
N SER A 5 13.43 19.52 -79.14
CA SER A 5 12.34 20.03 -78.27
C SER A 5 11.78 18.97 -77.32
N SER A 6 11.85 17.67 -77.68
CA SER A 6 11.34 16.58 -76.83
C SER A 6 12.16 16.37 -75.55
N ARG A 7 13.49 16.57 -75.60
CA ARG A 7 14.34 16.52 -74.39
C ARG A 7 14.19 17.74 -73.49
N PHE A 8 13.84 18.90 -74.06
CA PHE A 8 13.58 20.10 -73.28
C PHE A 8 12.25 20.00 -72.53
N PHE A 9 11.21 19.43 -73.16
CA PHE A 9 9.94 19.15 -72.49
C PHE A 9 10.07 18.08 -71.40
N LEU A 10 10.84 17.01 -71.62
CA LEU A 10 11.04 15.98 -70.59
C LEU A 10 11.77 16.52 -69.36
N VAL A 11 12.76 17.39 -69.55
CA VAL A 11 13.48 18.04 -68.44
C VAL A 11 12.59 19.06 -67.72
N LEU A 12 11.72 19.79 -68.44
CA LEU A 12 10.74 20.69 -67.83
C LEU A 12 9.67 19.93 -67.03
N SER A 13 9.22 18.76 -67.50
CA SER A 13 8.28 17.89 -66.79
C SER A 13 8.89 17.31 -65.51
N ILE A 14 10.16 16.90 -65.55
CA ILE A 14 10.86 16.38 -64.37
C ILE A 14 11.15 17.51 -63.36
N LEU A 15 11.46 18.73 -63.82
CA LEU A 15 11.65 19.89 -62.94
C LEU A 15 10.33 20.37 -62.31
N ALA A 16 9.20 20.26 -63.02
CA ALA A 16 7.88 20.57 -62.50
C ALA A 16 7.39 19.52 -61.47
N LEU A 17 7.80 18.25 -61.61
CA LEU A 17 7.55 17.22 -60.59
C LEU A 17 8.45 17.35 -59.36
N LEU A 18 9.64 17.95 -59.48
CA LEU A 18 10.57 18.18 -58.37
C LEU A 18 10.33 19.50 -57.60
N MET A 19 9.52 20.43 -58.13
CA MET A 19 9.18 21.71 -57.47
C MET A 19 7.75 21.73 -56.88
N GLY A 20 7.06 20.59 -56.86
CA GLY A 20 5.69 20.47 -56.34
C GLY A 20 5.56 20.17 -54.84
N SER A 21 6.66 20.07 -54.08
CA SER A 21 6.63 19.65 -52.68
C SER A 21 7.52 20.53 -51.80
N SER A 22 7.14 21.80 -51.68
CA SER A 22 7.54 22.66 -50.56
C SER A 22 6.52 23.78 -50.39
N ALA A 23 5.24 23.41 -50.28
CA ALA A 23 4.36 24.22 -49.45
C ALA A 23 4.84 24.02 -48.01
N PRO A 24 5.04 25.08 -47.21
CA PRO A 24 5.15 24.88 -45.78
C PRO A 24 3.83 24.20 -45.38
N VAL A 25 3.92 22.92 -45.00
CA VAL A 25 2.88 22.30 -44.21
C VAL A 25 2.91 23.10 -42.93
N TYR A 26 2.07 24.14 -42.86
CA TYR A 26 1.52 24.54 -41.59
C TYR A 26 0.82 23.28 -41.09
N ALA A 27 1.55 22.49 -40.29
CA ALA A 27 0.94 21.52 -39.41
C ALA A 27 0.11 22.37 -38.44
N SER A 28 -1.09 22.72 -38.89
CA SER A 28 -2.18 23.00 -37.98
C SER A 28 -2.27 21.75 -37.13
N SER A 29 -1.83 21.83 -35.88
CA SER A 29 -2.22 20.90 -34.85
C SER A 29 -3.73 21.08 -34.66
N GLN A 30 -4.53 20.54 -35.57
CA GLN A 30 -5.93 20.26 -35.28
C GLN A 30 -5.88 19.18 -34.20
N LYS A 31 -5.95 19.63 -32.94
CA LYS A 31 -6.25 18.83 -31.76
C LYS A 31 -7.47 18.00 -32.15
N GLN A 32 -7.30 16.71 -32.37
CA GLN A 32 -8.34 15.85 -32.89
C GLN A 32 -9.39 15.70 -31.77
N GLU A 33 -10.42 16.55 -31.80
CA GLU A 33 -11.47 16.57 -30.78
C GLU A 33 -12.12 15.20 -30.65
N SER A 34 -12.31 14.75 -29.41
CA SER A 34 -12.91 13.44 -29.13
C SER A 34 -14.34 13.37 -29.69
N THR A 35 -14.77 12.18 -30.11
CA THR A 35 -16.14 11.95 -30.60
C THR A 35 -17.20 12.37 -29.58
N TYR A 36 -16.90 12.26 -28.28
CA TYR A 36 -17.79 12.67 -27.19
C TYR A 36 -17.94 14.18 -27.10
N THR A 37 -16.83 14.93 -27.22
CA THR A 37 -16.82 16.40 -27.22
C THR A 37 -17.65 16.96 -28.39
N GLN A 38 -17.57 16.33 -29.57
CA GLN A 38 -18.37 16.74 -30.72
C GLN A 38 -19.88 16.54 -30.51
N LYS A 39 -20.29 15.42 -29.91
CA LYS A 39 -21.69 15.18 -29.54
C LYS A 39 -22.17 16.16 -28.46
N ALA A 40 -21.32 16.43 -27.46
CA ALA A 40 -21.59 17.39 -26.40
C ALA A 40 -21.81 18.80 -26.96
N GLN A 41 -20.96 19.24 -27.90
CA GLN A 41 -21.09 20.54 -28.57
C GLN A 41 -22.42 20.66 -29.33
N GLN A 42 -22.82 19.63 -30.06
CA GLN A 42 -24.10 19.61 -30.80
C GLN A 42 -25.32 19.67 -29.88
N LEU A 43 -25.22 19.10 -28.68
CA LEU A 43 -26.29 19.16 -27.69
C LEU A 43 -26.31 20.55 -27.02
N LEU A 44 -25.15 21.07 -26.62
CA LEU A 44 -25.00 22.39 -26.00
C LEU A 44 -25.62 23.52 -26.84
N GLU A 45 -25.46 23.47 -28.17
CA GLU A 45 -26.03 24.45 -29.10
C GLU A 45 -27.56 24.46 -29.14
N LYS A 46 -28.21 23.37 -28.71
CA LYS A 46 -29.67 23.24 -28.66
C LYS A 46 -30.27 23.59 -27.32
N MET A 47 -29.44 23.72 -26.28
CA MET A 47 -29.90 23.93 -24.91
C MET A 47 -30.27 25.40 -24.67
N THR A 48 -31.33 25.58 -23.88
CA THR A 48 -31.73 26.87 -23.32
C THR A 48 -30.75 27.34 -22.24
N ALA A 49 -30.84 28.61 -21.84
CA ALA A 49 -30.01 29.14 -20.75
C ALA A 49 -30.27 28.39 -19.43
N GLU A 50 -31.54 28.11 -19.13
CA GLU A 50 -31.97 27.33 -17.97
C GLU A 50 -31.37 25.93 -17.97
N GLU A 51 -31.46 25.20 -19.08
CA GLU A 51 -30.88 23.86 -19.21
C GLU A 51 -29.36 23.87 -19.05
N LYS A 52 -28.66 24.86 -19.65
CA LYS A 52 -27.21 25.00 -19.50
C LYS A 52 -26.81 25.27 -18.05
N ILE A 53 -27.50 26.19 -17.39
CA ILE A 53 -27.24 26.51 -15.98
C ILE A 53 -27.56 25.32 -15.09
N GLY A 54 -28.66 24.60 -15.34
CA GLY A 54 -29.01 23.39 -14.60
C GLY A 54 -27.88 22.37 -14.56
N GLN A 55 -27.17 22.16 -15.68
CA GLN A 55 -26.06 21.19 -15.76
C GLN A 55 -24.89 21.46 -14.80
N LEU A 56 -24.74 22.68 -14.27
CA LEU A 56 -23.64 23.05 -13.39
C LEU A 56 -23.83 22.58 -11.94
N PHE A 57 -24.98 22.01 -11.57
CA PHE A 57 -25.32 21.75 -10.17
C PHE A 57 -25.60 20.27 -9.90
N LEU A 58 -25.01 19.78 -8.80
CA LEU A 58 -25.40 18.58 -8.08
C LEU A 58 -26.20 19.01 -6.87
N ILE A 59 -27.48 18.61 -6.80
CA ILE A 59 -28.37 19.02 -5.72
C ILE A 59 -28.69 17.87 -4.77
N THR A 60 -29.00 18.19 -3.53
CA THR A 60 -29.60 17.26 -2.56
C THR A 60 -31.09 17.54 -2.39
N PHE A 61 -31.81 16.56 -1.84
CA PHE A 61 -33.22 16.69 -1.49
C PHE A 61 -33.58 15.67 -0.40
N ASN A 62 -34.61 15.97 0.38
CA ASN A 62 -35.09 15.09 1.44
C ASN A 62 -36.15 14.10 0.96
N GLY A 63 -36.08 12.87 1.46
CA GLY A 63 -37.02 11.77 1.20
C GLY A 63 -36.63 10.88 0.02
N ASN A 64 -37.43 9.84 -0.22
CA ASN A 64 -37.17 8.80 -1.22
C ASN A 64 -38.27 8.68 -2.29
N THR A 65 -39.13 9.70 -2.41
CA THR A 65 -40.23 9.74 -3.39
C THR A 65 -40.23 11.07 -4.16
N ILE A 66 -40.68 11.05 -5.41
CA ILE A 66 -40.81 12.25 -6.26
C ILE A 66 -42.30 12.54 -6.48
N GLU A 67 -42.79 13.61 -5.88
CA GLU A 67 -44.17 14.08 -6.07
C GLU A 67 -44.25 15.13 -7.19
N GLU A 68 -45.27 15.08 -8.05
CA GLU A 68 -45.42 15.97 -9.22
C GLU A 68 -45.54 17.47 -8.87
N ASP A 69 -46.03 17.78 -7.66
CA ASP A 69 -46.16 19.14 -7.13
C ASP A 69 -44.99 19.56 -6.22
N SER A 70 -43.98 18.71 -6.06
CA SER A 70 -42.80 19.01 -5.25
C SER A 70 -41.87 20.05 -5.89
N ALA A 71 -41.13 20.77 -5.04
CA ALA A 71 -40.09 21.69 -5.50
C ALA A 71 -38.97 20.97 -6.28
N LEU A 72 -38.66 19.72 -5.91
CA LEU A 72 -37.71 18.88 -6.63
C LEU A 72 -38.17 18.62 -8.07
N TYR A 73 -39.42 18.17 -8.25
CA TYR A 73 -39.97 17.92 -9.58
C TYR A 73 -39.92 19.18 -10.46
N ALA A 74 -40.23 20.36 -9.88
CA ALA A 74 -40.11 21.63 -10.58
C ALA A 74 -38.67 21.92 -11.04
N LEU A 75 -37.65 21.64 -10.21
CA LEU A 75 -36.24 21.80 -10.60
C LEU A 75 -35.84 20.82 -11.71
N LEU A 76 -36.24 19.55 -11.61
CA LEU A 76 -35.98 18.54 -12.64
C LEU A 76 -36.61 18.91 -13.99
N ARG A 77 -37.79 19.54 -13.96
CA ARG A 77 -38.52 19.96 -15.17
C ARG A 77 -38.01 21.26 -15.76
N ASP A 78 -37.93 22.31 -14.94
CA ASP A 78 -37.69 23.69 -15.39
C ASP A 78 -36.21 23.91 -15.74
N TYR A 79 -35.30 23.27 -15.01
CA TYR A 79 -33.86 23.49 -15.12
C TYR A 79 -33.09 22.30 -15.68
N GLN A 80 -33.67 21.08 -15.67
CA GLN A 80 -32.96 19.85 -16.03
C GLN A 80 -31.56 19.79 -15.37
N VAL A 81 -31.54 19.80 -14.03
CA VAL A 81 -30.30 19.88 -13.25
C VAL A 81 -29.27 18.82 -13.65
N GLY A 82 -27.99 19.11 -13.42
CA GLY A 82 -26.87 18.26 -13.84
C GLY A 82 -26.85 16.90 -13.14
N GLY A 83 -27.26 16.87 -11.88
CA GLY A 83 -27.40 15.64 -11.12
C GLY A 83 -27.95 15.84 -9.72
N VAL A 84 -28.09 14.72 -9.02
CA VAL A 84 -28.50 14.64 -7.62
C VAL A 84 -27.49 13.83 -6.84
N MET A 85 -27.26 14.20 -5.58
CA MET A 85 -26.49 13.42 -4.62
C MET A 85 -27.44 12.80 -3.61
N LEU A 86 -27.40 11.47 -3.47
CA LEU A 86 -28.23 10.75 -2.50
C LEU A 86 -27.43 10.49 -1.22
N THR A 87 -28.02 10.83 -0.08
CA THR A 87 -27.39 10.70 1.23
C THR A 87 -28.33 10.06 2.26
N ARG A 88 -27.71 9.46 3.28
CA ARG A 88 -28.41 8.86 4.42
C ARG A 88 -29.14 9.91 5.24
N ASP A 89 -28.48 11.03 5.49
CA ASP A 89 -28.99 12.12 6.35
C ASP A 89 -30.19 12.85 5.73
N ASN A 90 -30.38 12.74 4.41
CA ASN A 90 -31.54 13.27 3.70
C ASN A 90 -32.68 12.24 3.54
N ASP A 91 -32.64 11.10 4.25
CA ASP A 91 -33.64 10.04 4.17
C ASP A 91 -33.89 9.51 2.73
N ASN A 92 -32.86 9.53 1.86
CA ASN A 92 -32.98 9.01 0.49
C ASN A 92 -33.01 7.47 0.42
N PHE A 93 -32.66 6.80 1.52
CA PHE A 93 -32.59 5.35 1.63
C PHE A 93 -33.58 4.86 2.69
N SER A 94 -34.22 3.71 2.42
CA SER A 94 -34.98 2.96 3.43
C SER A 94 -34.14 1.79 3.94
N GLY A 95 -34.51 1.15 5.05
CA GLY A 95 -33.83 -0.04 5.55
C GLY A 95 -34.41 -0.56 6.86
N PRO A 96 -34.04 -1.77 7.29
CA PRO A 96 -33.02 -2.66 6.69
C PRO A 96 -33.45 -3.52 5.49
N GLU A 97 -34.71 -3.97 5.43
CA GLU A 97 -35.09 -5.09 4.53
C GLU A 97 -35.25 -4.68 3.06
N ASP A 98 -35.68 -3.44 2.77
CA ASP A 98 -36.06 -2.99 1.42
C ASP A 98 -35.09 -1.97 0.79
N THR A 99 -33.89 -1.79 1.37
CA THR A 99 -32.93 -0.74 0.93
C THR A 99 -32.59 -0.85 -0.55
N ILE A 100 -32.30 -2.06 -1.03
CA ILE A 100 -31.89 -2.31 -2.42
C ILE A 100 -33.02 -1.97 -3.40
N GLN A 101 -34.23 -2.47 -3.14
CA GLN A 101 -35.37 -2.28 -4.02
C GLN A 101 -35.81 -0.82 -4.08
N THR A 102 -35.94 -0.17 -2.92
CA THR A 102 -36.37 1.24 -2.83
C THR A 102 -35.35 2.20 -3.45
N THR A 103 -34.05 1.91 -3.31
CA THR A 103 -32.98 2.68 -3.96
C THR A 103 -33.05 2.55 -5.48
N PHE A 104 -33.18 1.33 -6.00
CA PHE A 104 -33.32 1.08 -7.44
C PHE A 104 -34.56 1.79 -8.02
N GLU A 105 -35.67 1.78 -7.30
CA GLU A 105 -36.90 2.48 -7.70
C GLU A 105 -36.70 3.99 -7.73
N LEU A 106 -36.05 4.56 -6.72
CA LEU A 106 -35.75 6.00 -6.66
C LEU A 106 -34.86 6.44 -7.81
N THR A 107 -33.73 5.77 -8.05
CA THR A 107 -32.80 6.14 -9.14
C THR A 107 -33.45 5.99 -10.52
N SER A 108 -34.28 4.95 -10.69
CA SER A 108 -35.07 4.75 -11.91
C SER A 108 -36.09 5.87 -12.13
N GLN A 109 -36.83 6.25 -11.08
CA GLN A 109 -37.83 7.33 -11.13
C GLN A 109 -37.19 8.69 -11.42
N LEU A 110 -36.00 8.98 -10.88
CA LEU A 110 -35.23 10.19 -11.17
C LEU A 110 -34.89 10.30 -12.67
N GLN A 111 -34.34 9.24 -13.27
CA GLN A 111 -33.99 9.24 -14.69
C GLN A 111 -35.23 9.30 -15.60
N GLN A 112 -36.30 8.61 -15.23
CA GLN A 112 -37.58 8.61 -15.96
C GLN A 112 -38.21 10.00 -15.97
N THR A 113 -38.26 10.66 -14.80
CA THR A 113 -38.83 11.99 -14.64
C THR A 113 -38.14 13.01 -15.55
N VAL A 114 -36.80 13.04 -15.58
CA VAL A 114 -36.05 13.97 -16.44
C VAL A 114 -36.29 13.68 -17.93
N ARG A 115 -36.40 12.39 -18.30
CA ARG A 115 -36.74 12.03 -19.68
C ARG A 115 -38.13 12.50 -20.08
N GLU A 116 -39.14 12.26 -19.26
CA GLU A 116 -40.52 12.67 -19.55
C GLU A 116 -40.65 14.20 -19.65
N ASN A 117 -39.94 14.93 -18.79
CA ASN A 117 -39.87 16.39 -18.82
C ASN A 117 -39.23 16.91 -20.11
N SER A 118 -38.17 16.26 -20.61
CA SER A 118 -37.53 16.64 -21.88
C SER A 118 -38.46 16.49 -23.10
N LEU A 119 -39.48 15.62 -23.02
CA LEU A 119 -40.46 15.41 -24.10
C LEU A 119 -41.62 16.40 -24.05
N THR A 120 -41.93 16.98 -22.89
CA THR A 120 -43.09 17.85 -22.66
C THR A 120 -42.81 19.34 -22.86
N GLY A 121 -41.53 19.75 -22.83
CA GLY A 121 -41.09 21.15 -22.99
C GLY A 121 -41.36 21.81 -24.35
N PHE A 122 -41.85 21.09 -25.37
CA PHE A 122 -42.04 21.61 -26.74
C PHE A 122 -43.43 21.31 -27.34
N ILE A 123 -44.52 21.73 -26.67
CA ILE A 123 -45.75 22.09 -27.40
C ILE A 123 -45.75 23.60 -27.66
N ASN A 124 -44.88 24.05 -28.58
CA ASN A 124 -45.06 25.33 -29.24
C ASN A 124 -45.92 25.08 -30.49
N GLU A 125 -47.17 25.56 -30.51
CA GLU A 125 -48.11 25.38 -31.62
C GLU A 125 -47.62 25.94 -32.98
N GLU A 126 -46.50 26.68 -33.02
CA GLU A 126 -45.99 27.34 -34.22
C GLU A 126 -44.80 26.64 -34.92
N LEU A 127 -44.15 25.64 -34.31
CA LEU A 127 -43.01 24.94 -34.91
C LEU A 127 -43.12 23.42 -34.66
N GLU A 128 -43.50 22.67 -35.70
CA GLU A 128 -43.51 21.18 -35.74
C GLU A 128 -42.09 20.59 -35.68
N GLN A 129 -41.29 20.91 -34.67
CA GLN A 129 -40.02 20.22 -34.40
C GLN A 129 -39.91 19.87 -32.91
N VAL A 130 -40.09 18.57 -32.62
CA VAL A 130 -39.77 17.97 -31.32
C VAL A 130 -38.24 17.92 -31.21
N SER A 131 -37.68 18.82 -30.41
CA SER A 131 -36.26 18.78 -30.05
C SER A 131 -36.09 17.88 -28.83
N ASP A 132 -35.63 16.63 -29.02
CA ASP A 132 -35.28 15.72 -27.93
C ASP A 132 -33.93 16.15 -27.31
N ASN A 133 -33.97 17.11 -26.39
CA ASN A 133 -32.82 17.63 -25.65
C ASN A 133 -32.58 16.86 -24.33
N TYR A 134 -32.87 15.57 -24.30
CA TYR A 134 -32.70 14.76 -23.10
C TYR A 134 -31.23 14.67 -22.66
N VAL A 135 -30.96 15.00 -21.39
CA VAL A 135 -29.67 14.78 -20.72
C VAL A 135 -29.90 13.92 -19.47
N PRO A 136 -29.24 12.75 -19.33
CA PRO A 136 -29.31 11.94 -18.11
C PRO A 136 -28.77 12.68 -16.88
N LEU A 137 -29.32 12.40 -15.71
CA LEU A 137 -28.78 12.90 -14.45
C LEU A 137 -27.48 12.17 -14.10
N PHE A 138 -26.54 12.90 -13.50
CA PHE A 138 -25.63 12.26 -12.56
C PHE A 138 -26.43 11.88 -11.30
N ILE A 139 -26.37 10.62 -10.91
CA ILE A 139 -26.91 10.13 -9.64
C ILE A 139 -25.69 9.70 -8.85
N GLY A 140 -25.35 10.54 -7.87
CA GLY A 140 -24.11 10.44 -7.14
C GLY A 140 -24.26 9.98 -5.70
N ILE A 141 -23.18 9.41 -5.18
CA ILE A 141 -23.04 8.92 -3.81
C ILE A 141 -21.58 9.07 -3.35
N SER A 142 -21.35 9.16 -2.04
CA SER A 142 -20.04 9.06 -1.41
C SER A 142 -20.02 7.82 -0.53
N GLN A 143 -19.47 6.70 -1.02
CA GLN A 143 -19.45 5.41 -0.34
C GLN A 143 -17.99 5.00 -0.10
N ASP A 144 -17.41 5.46 1.02
CA ASP A 144 -15.97 5.32 1.30
C ASP A 144 -15.58 3.95 1.87
N GLY A 145 -16.57 3.14 2.28
CA GLY A 145 -16.40 1.82 2.89
C GLY A 145 -16.51 1.81 4.41
N ASP A 146 -16.54 0.61 4.97
CA ASP A 146 -16.58 0.30 6.39
C ASP A 146 -17.90 0.66 7.13
N SER A 147 -19.01 0.71 6.40
CA SER A 147 -20.35 1.02 6.94
C SER A 147 -20.41 2.39 7.61
N TYR A 148 -21.25 2.56 8.63
CA TYR A 148 -21.38 3.79 9.39
C TYR A 148 -20.04 4.17 10.07
N PRO A 149 -19.64 5.45 10.04
CA PRO A 149 -20.38 6.62 9.56
C PRO A 149 -20.11 7.04 8.10
N PHE A 150 -19.28 6.32 7.36
CA PHE A 150 -18.74 6.80 6.08
C PHE A 150 -19.50 6.33 4.85
N ASP A 151 -20.27 5.24 4.97
CA ASP A 151 -21.17 4.77 3.94
C ASP A 151 -22.56 5.44 4.04
N GLN A 152 -23.16 5.74 2.89
CA GLN A 152 -24.53 6.27 2.82
C GLN A 152 -25.56 5.14 2.83
N ILE A 153 -25.26 4.04 2.14
CA ILE A 153 -26.05 2.81 2.19
C ILE A 153 -25.32 1.85 3.15
N ILE A 154 -25.88 1.65 4.33
CA ILE A 154 -25.30 0.81 5.38
C ILE A 154 -25.97 -0.57 5.47
N SER A 155 -27.11 -0.75 4.78
CA SER A 155 -27.91 -1.97 4.80
C SER A 155 -28.10 -2.54 3.38
N GLY A 156 -27.96 -3.86 3.23
CA GLY A 156 -28.21 -4.59 1.97
C GLY A 156 -27.03 -4.70 1.00
N LEU A 157 -26.15 -3.70 0.90
CA LEU A 157 -24.93 -3.76 0.07
C LEU A 157 -23.85 -4.65 0.71
N SER A 158 -22.89 -5.08 -0.10
CA SER A 158 -21.65 -5.65 0.43
C SER A 158 -20.87 -4.56 1.17
N THR A 159 -20.71 -4.69 2.48
CA THR A 159 -19.91 -3.73 3.26
C THR A 159 -18.44 -3.83 2.89
N LEU A 160 -17.91 -2.83 2.18
CA LEU A 160 -16.51 -2.83 1.77
C LEU A 160 -15.59 -2.54 2.96
N PRO A 161 -14.33 -3.00 2.92
CA PRO A 161 -13.31 -2.49 3.82
C PRO A 161 -13.07 -0.99 3.59
N ASN A 162 -12.63 -0.27 4.61
CA ASN A 162 -12.11 1.09 4.39
C ASN A 162 -10.77 1.07 3.66
N GLN A 163 -10.36 2.27 3.24
CA GLN A 163 -9.17 2.47 2.42
C GLN A 163 -7.88 2.09 3.17
N MET A 164 -7.79 2.34 4.48
CA MET A 164 -6.59 1.97 5.24
C MET A 164 -6.42 0.44 5.33
N ALA A 165 -7.52 -0.30 5.43
CA ALA A 165 -7.48 -1.77 5.36
C ALA A 165 -6.96 -2.25 4.00
N VAL A 166 -7.39 -1.63 2.89
CA VAL A 166 -6.83 -1.92 1.56
C VAL A 166 -5.35 -1.52 1.50
N GLY A 167 -5.00 -0.38 2.09
CA GLY A 167 -3.64 0.12 2.30
C GLY A 167 -2.70 -0.89 2.92
N ALA A 168 -3.12 -1.49 4.03
CA ALA A 168 -2.33 -2.47 4.78
C ALA A 168 -2.00 -3.75 3.99
N THR A 169 -2.68 -3.98 2.86
CA THR A 169 -2.37 -5.10 1.96
C THR A 169 -1.23 -4.80 0.99
N PHE A 170 -0.92 -3.53 0.73
CA PHE A 170 0.00 -3.07 -0.32
C PHE A 170 -0.25 -3.71 -1.71
N SER A 171 -1.49 -4.14 -1.98
CA SER A 171 -1.85 -4.89 -3.18
C SER A 171 -2.80 -4.10 -4.09
N THR A 172 -2.28 -3.68 -5.23
CA THR A 172 -3.05 -3.03 -6.30
C THR A 172 -4.15 -3.94 -6.85
N ASP A 173 -3.92 -5.25 -6.91
CA ASP A 173 -4.94 -6.23 -7.33
C ASP A 173 -6.15 -6.26 -6.37
N LEU A 174 -5.89 -6.20 -5.06
CA LEU A 174 -6.96 -6.16 -4.06
C LEU A 174 -7.69 -4.81 -4.05
N ALA A 175 -6.98 -3.71 -4.25
CA ALA A 175 -7.58 -2.38 -4.43
C ALA A 175 -8.50 -2.35 -5.67
N ASN A 176 -8.04 -2.90 -6.80
CA ASN A 176 -8.83 -3.03 -8.01
C ASN A 176 -10.08 -3.90 -7.79
N SER A 177 -9.92 -5.07 -7.17
CA SER A 177 -11.04 -5.97 -6.86
C SER A 177 -12.09 -5.31 -5.96
N SER A 178 -11.65 -4.50 -4.99
CA SER A 178 -12.54 -3.73 -4.11
C SER A 178 -13.32 -2.67 -4.88
N GLY A 179 -12.67 -1.92 -5.78
CA GLY A 179 -13.33 -0.95 -6.64
C GLY A 179 -14.31 -1.59 -7.62
N GLU A 180 -13.95 -2.75 -8.18
CA GLU A 180 -14.82 -3.50 -9.10
C GLU A 180 -16.08 -4.02 -8.40
N LEU A 181 -15.96 -4.46 -7.14
CA LEU A 181 -17.11 -4.84 -6.33
C LEU A 181 -18.03 -3.64 -6.06
N LEU A 182 -17.48 -2.50 -5.61
CA LEU A 182 -18.26 -1.29 -5.33
C LEU A 182 -19.05 -0.83 -6.56
N ALA A 183 -18.34 -0.67 -7.68
CA ALA A 183 -18.93 -0.12 -8.90
C ALA A 183 -20.00 -1.03 -9.48
N ARG A 184 -19.83 -2.36 -9.40
CA ARG A 184 -20.86 -3.31 -9.85
C ARG A 184 -22.16 -3.14 -9.07
N GLU A 185 -22.09 -3.07 -7.75
CA GLU A 185 -23.29 -2.95 -6.91
C GLU A 185 -23.95 -1.58 -7.06
N LEU A 186 -23.17 -0.50 -7.05
CA LEU A 186 -23.70 0.86 -7.23
C LEU A 186 -24.30 1.06 -8.64
N GLN A 187 -23.67 0.54 -9.69
CA GLN A 187 -24.20 0.62 -11.06
C GLN A 187 -25.50 -0.16 -11.21
N ALA A 188 -25.64 -1.33 -10.55
CA ALA A 188 -26.88 -2.10 -10.53
C ALA A 188 -28.04 -1.31 -9.88
N LEU A 189 -27.73 -0.50 -8.87
CA LEU A 189 -28.68 0.44 -8.23
C LEU A 189 -28.91 1.73 -9.04
N GLY A 190 -28.23 1.94 -10.15
CA GLY A 190 -28.41 3.13 -11.02
C GLY A 190 -27.54 4.34 -10.66
N PHE A 191 -26.58 4.20 -9.74
CA PHE A 191 -25.58 5.24 -9.51
C PHE A 191 -24.58 5.27 -10.67
N ASN A 192 -24.21 6.48 -11.09
CA ASN A 192 -23.30 6.71 -12.21
C ASN A 192 -22.26 7.81 -11.91
N LEU A 193 -22.20 8.28 -10.66
CA LEU A 193 -21.21 9.22 -10.15
C LEU A 193 -20.78 8.76 -8.75
N LEU A 194 -19.48 8.66 -8.51
CA LEU A 194 -18.91 8.40 -7.19
C LEU A 194 -18.01 9.55 -6.78
N LEU A 195 -18.26 10.13 -5.59
CA LEU A 195 -17.34 11.06 -4.95
C LEU A 195 -16.35 10.27 -4.10
N GLY A 196 -15.29 9.78 -4.74
CA GLY A 196 -14.24 8.94 -4.18
C GLY A 196 -13.35 8.36 -5.30
N PRO A 197 -12.25 7.67 -4.96
CA PRO A 197 -11.73 7.43 -3.62
C PRO A 197 -11.03 8.66 -3.02
N SER A 198 -10.64 8.56 -1.74
CA SER A 198 -9.73 9.53 -1.13
C SER A 198 -8.30 9.23 -1.55
N LEU A 199 -7.57 10.26 -1.99
CA LEU A 199 -6.15 10.23 -2.32
C LEU A 199 -5.34 11.10 -1.34
N ASP A 200 -5.94 11.41 -0.19
CA ASP A 200 -5.28 12.16 0.88
C ASP A 200 -4.18 11.28 1.51
N VAL A 201 -2.97 11.82 1.67
CA VAL A 201 -1.83 11.12 2.30
C VAL A 201 -1.76 11.47 3.79
N LEU A 202 -1.86 10.47 4.68
CA LEU A 202 -1.84 10.72 6.12
C LEU A 202 -0.44 11.15 6.60
N ASP A 203 -0.37 12.31 7.24
CA ASP A 203 0.88 12.81 7.81
C ASP A 203 1.07 12.33 9.26
N SER A 204 2.25 11.75 9.53
CA SER A 204 2.68 11.27 10.84
C SER A 204 2.56 12.31 11.97
N SER A 205 2.62 13.61 11.68
CA SER A 205 2.52 14.64 12.72
C SER A 205 1.13 14.82 13.32
N TYR A 206 0.10 14.22 12.72
CA TYR A 206 -1.30 14.34 13.15
C TYR A 206 -1.89 13.05 13.75
N THR A 207 -1.09 11.98 13.85
CA THR A 207 -1.45 10.72 14.50
C THR A 207 -1.62 10.97 16.01
N GLY A 208 -2.86 11.15 16.48
CA GLY A 208 -3.18 11.44 17.88
C GLY A 208 -3.94 12.73 18.14
N SER A 209 -4.29 13.49 17.09
CA SER A 209 -5.27 14.57 17.21
C SER A 209 -6.67 14.08 16.84
N ASN A 210 -7.71 14.63 17.47
CA ASN A 210 -9.12 14.46 17.04
C ASN A 210 -9.36 14.97 15.59
N ALA A 211 -8.32 15.50 14.93
CA ALA A 211 -8.32 16.00 13.55
C ALA A 211 -7.78 15.01 12.51
N SER A 212 -7.63 13.72 12.86
CA SER A 212 -7.14 12.70 11.94
C SER A 212 -8.12 12.43 10.79
N LEU A 213 -7.59 12.16 9.58
CA LEU A 213 -8.35 11.58 8.46
C LEU A 213 -8.95 10.21 8.78
N SER A 214 -8.49 9.59 9.88
CA SER A 214 -8.80 8.23 10.31
C SER A 214 -8.51 7.22 9.19
N THR A 215 -9.36 6.22 9.02
CA THR A 215 -9.19 5.12 8.06
C THR A 215 -9.57 5.47 6.61
N ARG A 216 -9.89 6.75 6.33
CA ARG A 216 -10.29 7.29 5.00
C ARG A 216 -9.10 7.67 4.10
N THR A 217 -8.02 6.91 4.21
CA THR A 217 -6.79 7.07 3.45
C THR A 217 -6.16 5.70 3.26
N TYR A 218 -5.51 5.47 2.12
CA TYR A 218 -4.75 4.25 1.88
C TYR A 218 -3.46 4.19 2.72
N GLY A 219 -2.96 5.30 3.26
CA GLY A 219 -1.74 5.30 4.06
C GLY A 219 -1.00 6.63 4.13
N GLY A 220 0.25 6.59 4.59
CA GLY A 220 1.12 7.74 4.75
C GLY A 220 2.23 7.88 3.68
N ASP A 221 2.35 6.92 2.76
CA ASP A 221 3.34 6.95 1.68
C ASP A 221 2.69 7.46 0.38
N PRO A 222 3.12 8.62 -0.19
CA PRO A 222 2.49 9.20 -1.37
C PRO A 222 2.50 8.31 -2.60
N TYR A 223 3.53 7.48 -2.78
CA TYR A 223 3.60 6.56 -3.91
C TYR A 223 2.54 5.47 -3.77
N TRP A 224 2.47 4.81 -2.62
CA TRP A 224 1.49 3.73 -2.41
C TRP A 224 0.05 4.23 -2.39
N VAL A 225 -0.22 5.42 -1.85
CA VAL A 225 -1.55 6.05 -1.94
C VAL A 225 -1.93 6.29 -3.40
N GLY A 226 -0.98 6.75 -4.22
CA GLY A 226 -1.17 6.94 -5.65
C GLY A 226 -1.45 5.64 -6.41
N GLU A 227 -0.68 4.58 -6.18
CA GLU A 227 -0.83 3.30 -6.88
C GLU A 227 -2.10 2.55 -6.48
N LEU A 228 -2.42 2.51 -5.18
CA LEU A 228 -3.66 1.88 -4.69
C LEU A 228 -4.90 2.66 -5.13
N GLY A 229 -4.84 4.00 -5.10
CA GLY A 229 -5.88 4.87 -5.62
C GLY A 229 -6.11 4.64 -7.12
N LYS A 230 -5.03 4.60 -7.92
CA LYS A 230 -5.08 4.30 -9.35
C LYS A 230 -5.72 2.95 -9.65
N ALA A 231 -5.32 1.92 -8.91
CA ALA A 231 -5.86 0.57 -9.05
C ALA A 231 -7.34 0.51 -8.69
N PHE A 232 -7.76 1.18 -7.60
CA PHE A 232 -9.16 1.27 -7.19
C PHE A 232 -10.03 1.99 -8.24
N ILE A 233 -9.56 3.11 -8.78
CA ILE A 233 -10.23 3.83 -9.88
C ILE A 233 -10.37 2.93 -11.12
N SER A 234 -9.33 2.17 -11.45
CA SER A 234 -9.44 1.18 -12.53
C SER A 234 -10.49 0.12 -12.24
N GLY A 235 -10.57 -0.36 -11.00
CA GLY A 235 -11.62 -1.27 -10.54
C GLY A 235 -13.02 -0.68 -10.71
N LEU A 236 -13.21 0.59 -10.33
CA LEU A 236 -14.48 1.29 -10.47
C LEU A 236 -14.93 1.40 -11.93
N HIS A 237 -14.02 1.78 -12.83
CA HIS A 237 -14.32 1.84 -14.26
C HIS A 237 -14.59 0.45 -14.85
N SER A 238 -13.83 -0.58 -14.49
CA SER A 238 -14.09 -1.94 -15.00
C SER A 238 -15.39 -2.52 -14.44
N GLY A 239 -15.67 -2.34 -13.14
CA GLY A 239 -16.86 -2.88 -12.49
C GLY A 239 -18.17 -2.23 -12.97
N SER A 240 -18.11 -0.98 -13.43
CA SER A 240 -19.27 -0.28 -13.99
C SER A 240 -19.36 -0.35 -15.52
N ASP A 241 -18.46 -1.08 -16.21
CA ASP A 241 -18.30 -1.04 -17.67
C ASP A 241 -18.12 0.41 -18.22
N GLY A 242 -17.40 1.24 -17.46
CA GLY A 242 -17.17 2.66 -17.77
C GLY A 242 -18.39 3.56 -17.57
N LYS A 243 -19.46 3.06 -16.92
CA LYS A 243 -20.71 3.82 -16.67
C LYS A 243 -20.72 4.59 -15.35
N MET A 244 -19.60 4.70 -14.66
CA MET A 244 -19.47 5.48 -13.43
C MET A 244 -18.41 6.56 -13.61
N ALA A 245 -18.79 7.82 -13.41
CA ALA A 245 -17.85 8.91 -13.25
C ALA A 245 -17.16 8.81 -11.89
N VAL A 246 -15.83 8.84 -11.89
CA VAL A 246 -15.03 8.74 -10.66
C VAL A 246 -14.39 10.08 -10.33
N ILE A 247 -14.81 10.69 -9.22
CA ILE A 247 -14.34 11.99 -8.74
C ILE A 247 -13.44 11.80 -7.52
N ALA A 248 -12.13 11.77 -7.71
CA ALA A 248 -11.18 11.55 -6.61
C ALA A 248 -11.12 12.78 -5.67
N LYS A 249 -10.96 12.54 -4.37
CA LYS A 249 -11.04 13.57 -3.31
C LYS A 249 -9.87 13.45 -2.31
N HIS A 250 -9.54 14.46 -1.51
CA HIS A 250 -9.99 15.84 -1.58
C HIS A 250 -8.87 16.68 -2.18
N PHE A 251 -9.00 17.04 -3.45
CA PHE A 251 -7.96 17.77 -4.18
C PHE A 251 -7.71 19.16 -3.60
N PRO A 252 -6.45 19.63 -3.48
CA PRO A 252 -5.19 18.98 -3.86
C PRO A 252 -4.54 18.08 -2.79
N GLY A 253 -5.22 17.74 -1.70
CA GLY A 253 -4.76 16.79 -0.67
C GLY A 253 -4.92 17.34 0.76
N ARG A 254 -5.69 16.64 1.58
CA ARG A 254 -6.09 17.11 2.92
C ARG A 254 -5.21 16.61 4.07
N GLY A 255 -4.36 15.62 3.86
CA GLY A 255 -3.81 14.83 4.98
C GLY A 255 -2.79 15.50 5.92
N SER A 256 -2.31 16.70 5.58
CA SER A 256 -1.53 17.56 6.48
C SER A 256 -2.31 18.81 6.95
N SER A 257 -3.64 18.72 7.02
CA SER A 257 -4.49 19.80 7.52
C SER A 257 -4.28 20.00 9.02
N ASP A 258 -4.28 21.26 9.48
CA ASP A 258 -4.06 21.60 10.89
C ASP A 258 -5.26 21.34 11.82
N ARG A 259 -6.43 21.02 11.25
CA ARG A 259 -7.69 20.71 11.94
C ARG A 259 -8.66 19.99 10.98
N LEU A 260 -9.80 19.51 11.49
CA LEU A 260 -10.88 18.91 10.67
C LEU A 260 -11.48 19.94 9.71
N PRO A 261 -11.37 19.75 8.38
CA PRO A 261 -11.93 20.68 7.41
C PRO A 261 -13.46 20.68 7.35
N GLU A 262 -14.10 19.67 7.92
CA GLU A 262 -15.55 19.60 8.10
C GLU A 262 -16.05 20.61 9.15
N GLU A 263 -15.22 20.91 10.16
CA GLU A 263 -15.58 21.82 11.25
C GLU A 263 -15.20 23.27 10.96
N GLU A 264 -14.04 23.51 10.35
CA GLU A 264 -13.52 24.85 10.05
C GLU A 264 -12.51 24.78 8.90
N VAL A 265 -12.41 25.85 8.09
CA VAL A 265 -11.46 25.93 6.97
C VAL A 265 -10.02 25.74 7.45
N ALA A 266 -9.46 24.56 7.17
CA ALA A 266 -8.12 24.17 7.57
C ALA A 266 -7.03 24.75 6.66
N THR A 267 -5.78 24.64 7.11
CA THR A 267 -4.59 25.10 6.39
C THR A 267 -3.50 24.03 6.32
N VAL A 268 -2.99 23.77 5.11
CA VAL A 268 -1.78 22.99 4.88
C VAL A 268 -0.58 23.94 4.71
N ARG A 269 0.40 23.81 5.60
CA ARG A 269 1.57 24.71 5.71
C ARG A 269 2.83 24.12 5.05
N LYS A 270 2.69 23.64 3.82
CA LYS A 270 3.78 23.09 3.02
C LYS A 270 4.18 24.03 1.89
N SER A 271 5.46 24.00 1.52
CA SER A 271 5.97 24.68 0.33
C SER A 271 5.44 23.99 -0.95
N LEU A 272 5.49 24.67 -2.09
CA LEU A 272 5.05 24.08 -3.36
C LEU A 272 5.77 22.77 -3.70
N GLU A 273 7.08 22.68 -3.45
CA GLU A 273 7.84 21.47 -3.73
C GLU A 273 7.45 20.32 -2.79
N GLN A 274 7.16 20.60 -1.52
CA GLN A 274 6.62 19.59 -0.60
C GLN A 274 5.22 19.13 -1.01
N LEU A 275 4.35 20.06 -1.44
CA LEU A 275 3.01 19.73 -1.93
C LEU A 275 3.08 18.82 -3.17
N LYS A 276 4.02 19.05 -4.08
CA LYS A 276 4.23 18.19 -5.26
C LYS A 276 4.66 16.77 -4.88
N LEU A 277 5.52 16.64 -3.86
CA LEU A 277 6.09 15.36 -3.45
C LEU A 277 5.16 14.55 -2.54
N ILE A 278 4.20 15.18 -1.85
CA ILE A 278 3.34 14.53 -0.86
C ILE A 278 1.88 14.62 -1.28
N GLU A 279 1.23 15.78 -1.14
CA GLU A 279 -0.21 15.94 -1.35
C GLU A 279 -0.65 15.68 -2.80
N LEU A 280 0.08 16.23 -3.77
CA LEU A 280 -0.27 16.15 -5.18
C LEU A 280 0.22 14.89 -5.87
N ALA A 281 1.18 14.17 -5.29
CA ALA A 281 1.78 12.98 -5.91
C ALA A 281 0.71 11.91 -6.27
N PRO A 282 -0.21 11.54 -5.36
CA PRO A 282 -1.33 10.66 -5.70
C PRO A 282 -2.27 11.21 -6.77
N PHE A 283 -2.50 12.53 -6.80
CA PHE A 283 -3.35 13.14 -7.83
C PHE A 283 -2.67 13.16 -9.20
N PHE A 284 -1.34 13.27 -9.25
CA PHE A 284 -0.58 13.13 -10.49
C PHE A 284 -0.69 11.71 -11.06
N SER A 285 -0.61 10.67 -10.23
CA SER A 285 -0.68 9.27 -10.68
C SER A 285 -2.03 8.93 -11.33
N VAL A 286 -3.11 9.59 -10.92
CA VAL A 286 -4.46 9.39 -11.47
C VAL A 286 -4.87 10.45 -12.51
N ALA A 287 -4.03 11.44 -12.78
CA ALA A 287 -4.23 12.45 -13.83
C ALA A 287 -3.50 12.08 -15.13
N VAL A 288 -2.43 11.29 -15.04
CA VAL A 288 -1.56 10.90 -16.16
C VAL A 288 -1.72 9.41 -16.44
N SER A 289 -1.76 9.03 -17.71
CA SER A 289 -1.65 7.63 -18.11
C SER A 289 -0.52 7.45 -19.12
N GLU A 290 0.31 6.41 -18.90
CA GLU A 290 1.28 5.94 -19.88
C GLU A 290 0.62 5.18 -21.04
N THR A 291 -0.62 4.70 -20.86
CA THR A 291 -1.33 3.86 -21.83
C THR A 291 -2.55 4.56 -22.43
N ALA A 292 -2.80 4.30 -23.72
CA ALA A 292 -3.86 4.96 -24.50
C ALA A 292 -5.30 4.52 -24.17
N ALA A 293 -5.47 3.51 -23.29
CA ALA A 293 -6.77 2.97 -22.88
C ALA A 293 -6.86 3.01 -21.34
N SER A 294 -6.95 4.21 -20.78
CA SER A 294 -6.76 4.42 -19.35
C SER A 294 -8.07 4.28 -18.55
N THR A 295 -8.31 3.09 -18.00
CA THR A 295 -9.25 2.91 -16.87
C THR A 295 -8.67 3.48 -15.57
N GLU A 296 -7.40 3.86 -15.55
CA GLU A 296 -6.66 4.32 -14.38
C GLU A 296 -6.83 5.83 -14.07
N ILE A 297 -7.33 6.62 -15.03
CA ILE A 297 -7.44 8.08 -14.90
C ILE A 297 -8.75 8.46 -14.21
N ALA A 298 -8.70 9.34 -13.21
CA ALA A 298 -9.88 9.94 -12.60
C ALA A 298 -10.62 10.86 -13.60
N ASP A 299 -11.96 10.80 -13.63
CA ASP A 299 -12.78 11.67 -14.49
C ASP A 299 -12.87 13.10 -13.96
N GLY A 300 -12.75 13.26 -12.64
CA GLY A 300 -12.79 14.56 -11.99
C GLY A 300 -12.07 14.59 -10.66
N PHE A 301 -11.91 15.80 -10.13
CA PHE A 301 -11.36 16.05 -8.81
C PHE A 301 -12.31 16.89 -7.97
N LEU A 302 -12.55 16.45 -6.73
CA LEU A 302 -13.34 17.17 -5.73
C LEU A 302 -12.44 18.20 -5.03
N VAL A 303 -12.67 19.49 -5.27
CA VAL A 303 -11.84 20.58 -4.78
C VAL A 303 -12.20 20.92 -3.34
N SER A 304 -11.25 20.66 -2.44
CA SER A 304 -11.37 20.86 -1.00
C SER A 304 -11.52 22.32 -0.56
N HIS A 305 -12.17 22.51 0.59
CA HIS A 305 -12.29 23.79 1.27
C HIS A 305 -11.08 24.08 2.19
N ILE A 306 -9.86 23.95 1.65
CA ILE A 306 -8.60 24.05 2.40
C ILE A 306 -7.72 25.17 1.82
N ARG A 307 -6.88 25.76 2.68
CA ARG A 307 -5.86 26.75 2.32
C ARG A 307 -4.49 26.10 2.19
N TYR A 308 -3.72 26.48 1.18
CA TYR A 308 -2.40 25.90 0.93
C TYR A 308 -1.33 26.98 0.83
N GLN A 309 -0.41 27.00 1.79
CA GLN A 309 0.65 28.02 1.86
C GLN A 309 1.52 28.04 0.60
N GLY A 310 1.81 26.88 0.00
CA GLY A 310 2.62 26.75 -1.21
C GLY A 310 2.03 27.47 -2.43
N PHE A 311 0.70 27.63 -2.50
CA PHE A 311 0.00 28.30 -3.59
C PHE A 311 -0.44 29.73 -3.25
N GLN A 312 -0.80 29.98 -1.99
CA GLN A 312 -1.42 31.24 -1.56
C GLN A 312 -0.46 32.15 -0.80
N GLY A 313 0.76 31.68 -0.51
CA GLY A 313 1.75 32.42 0.24
C GLY A 313 1.30 32.62 1.69
N ASN A 314 1.31 33.87 2.16
CA ASN A 314 1.00 34.16 3.56
C ASN A 314 -0.50 34.02 3.85
N ILE A 315 -0.85 33.01 4.65
CA ILE A 315 -2.24 32.71 5.03
C ILE A 315 -2.73 33.68 6.10
N ARG A 316 -3.90 34.28 5.85
CA ARG A 316 -4.62 35.19 6.75
C ARG A 316 -6.04 34.70 6.95
N GLU A 317 -6.74 35.24 7.94
CA GLU A 317 -8.16 34.98 8.17
C GLU A 317 -9.02 35.25 6.92
N THR A 318 -8.66 36.26 6.13
CA THR A 318 -9.35 36.61 4.87
C THR A 318 -8.92 35.80 3.65
N THR A 319 -7.89 34.95 3.78
CA THR A 319 -7.48 34.07 2.69
C THR A 319 -8.59 33.06 2.44
N LYS A 320 -9.10 33.02 1.22
CA LYS A 320 -10.14 32.06 0.82
C LYS A 320 -9.54 30.65 0.71
N PRO A 321 -10.30 29.58 0.94
CA PRO A 321 -9.84 28.24 0.57
C PRO A 321 -9.72 28.13 -0.96
N VAL A 322 -8.94 27.15 -1.43
CA VAL A 322 -8.62 26.97 -2.86
C VAL A 322 -9.87 26.84 -3.73
N SER A 323 -10.93 26.19 -3.23
CA SER A 323 -12.22 26.09 -3.91
C SER A 323 -12.89 27.43 -4.24
N PHE A 324 -12.48 28.54 -3.60
CA PHE A 324 -13.00 29.89 -3.82
C PHE A 324 -11.91 30.90 -4.25
N ASP A 325 -10.69 30.44 -4.54
CA ASP A 325 -9.55 31.26 -4.93
C ASP A 325 -9.12 30.92 -6.36
N SER A 326 -9.58 31.73 -7.32
CA SER A 326 -9.28 31.52 -8.74
C SER A 326 -7.79 31.55 -9.08
N SER A 327 -7.02 32.38 -8.38
CA SER A 327 -5.58 32.49 -8.62
C SER A 327 -4.85 31.24 -8.13
N ALA A 328 -5.21 30.76 -6.95
CA ALA A 328 -4.61 29.56 -6.38
C ALA A 328 -4.99 28.32 -7.20
N LEU A 329 -6.27 28.14 -7.52
CA LEU A 329 -6.75 27.00 -8.29
C LEU A 329 -6.16 26.99 -9.70
N SER A 330 -6.09 28.15 -10.39
CA SER A 330 -5.41 28.25 -11.69
C SER A 330 -3.93 27.86 -11.60
N SER A 331 -3.22 28.32 -10.56
CA SER A 331 -1.80 27.99 -10.38
C SER A 331 -1.57 26.49 -10.18
N ILE A 332 -2.52 25.79 -9.54
CA ILE A 332 -2.49 24.32 -9.42
C ILE A 332 -2.76 23.69 -10.79
N MET A 333 -3.78 24.15 -11.51
CA MET A 333 -4.18 23.58 -12.81
C MET A 333 -3.19 23.86 -13.95
N ASP A 334 -2.29 24.84 -13.78
CA ASP A 334 -1.21 25.14 -14.71
C ASP A 334 -0.03 24.13 -14.63
N LEU A 335 0.00 23.26 -13.61
CA LEU A 335 0.96 22.16 -13.55
C LEU A 335 0.75 21.22 -14.74
N GLU A 336 1.85 20.71 -15.31
CA GLU A 336 1.86 19.97 -16.58
C GLU A 336 0.87 18.79 -16.60
N GLN A 337 0.88 18.00 -15.53
CA GLN A 337 0.01 16.83 -15.35
C GLN A 337 -1.47 17.21 -15.39
N PHE A 338 -1.86 18.26 -14.66
CA PHE A 338 -3.25 18.69 -14.57
C PHE A 338 -3.71 19.47 -15.80
N SER A 339 -2.83 20.23 -16.44
CA SER A 339 -3.15 20.95 -17.68
C SER A 339 -3.45 19.98 -18.84
N ALA A 340 -2.67 18.90 -18.94
CA ALA A 340 -2.90 17.82 -19.90
C ALA A 340 -4.22 17.07 -19.60
N TRP A 341 -4.42 16.66 -18.35
CA TRP A 341 -5.64 16.00 -17.89
C TRP A 341 -6.90 16.85 -18.13
N ARG A 342 -6.83 18.14 -17.77
CA ARG A 342 -7.90 19.12 -17.96
C ARG A 342 -8.23 19.32 -19.44
N SER A 343 -7.20 19.37 -20.29
CA SER A 343 -7.33 19.42 -21.75
C SER A 343 -7.95 18.14 -22.35
N ALA A 344 -7.81 17.00 -21.68
CA ALA A 344 -8.40 15.73 -22.06
C ALA A 344 -9.87 15.58 -21.62
N GLY A 345 -10.41 16.56 -20.88
CA GLY A 345 -11.82 16.60 -20.47
C GLY A 345 -12.08 16.35 -18.99
N GLY A 346 -11.04 16.25 -18.15
CA GLY A 346 -11.21 16.12 -16.70
C GLY A 346 -11.98 17.30 -16.10
N ILE A 347 -12.87 17.05 -15.14
CA ILE A 347 -13.77 18.06 -14.54
C ILE A 347 -13.40 18.40 -13.09
N LEU A 348 -13.65 19.64 -12.67
CA LEU A 348 -13.52 20.04 -11.27
C LEU A 348 -14.89 20.12 -10.62
N VAL A 349 -15.04 19.46 -9.48
CA VAL A 349 -16.28 19.44 -8.69
C VAL A 349 -16.01 20.16 -7.37
N SER A 350 -16.86 21.08 -6.95
CA SER A 350 -16.70 21.68 -5.62
C SER A 350 -17.05 20.66 -4.54
N ASP A 351 -16.38 20.75 -3.39
CA ASP A 351 -16.89 20.17 -2.15
C ASP A 351 -18.22 20.86 -1.72
N SER A 352 -18.90 20.32 -0.70
CA SER A 352 -20.22 20.78 -0.24
C SER A 352 -20.22 22.27 0.13
N LEU A 353 -20.96 23.07 -0.65
CA LEU A 353 -20.97 24.53 -0.50
C LEU A 353 -21.78 25.04 0.71
N GLY A 354 -22.53 24.17 1.38
CA GLY A 354 -23.28 24.49 2.59
C GLY A 354 -22.66 23.98 3.89
N GLY A 355 -21.54 23.24 3.81
CA GLY A 355 -20.90 22.65 5.00
C GLY A 355 -20.52 23.66 6.09
N SER A 356 -20.41 23.16 7.34
CA SER A 356 -20.17 23.99 8.53
C SER A 356 -18.94 24.90 8.42
N ALA A 357 -17.84 24.40 7.85
CA ALA A 357 -16.64 25.19 7.61
C ALA A 357 -16.87 26.40 6.70
N ILE A 358 -17.69 26.26 5.66
CA ILE A 358 -18.02 27.35 4.73
C ILE A 358 -18.99 28.34 5.36
N ARG A 359 -19.99 27.85 6.10
CA ARG A 359 -20.89 28.70 6.89
C ARG A 359 -20.10 29.55 7.87
N LYS A 360 -19.21 28.97 8.67
CA LYS A 360 -18.36 29.72 9.62
C LYS A 360 -17.42 30.71 8.93
N PHE A 361 -16.92 30.39 7.73
CA PHE A 361 -16.02 31.27 7.00
C PHE A 361 -16.72 32.50 6.40
N PHE A 362 -17.87 32.32 5.74
CA PHE A 362 -18.60 33.42 5.10
C PHE A 362 -19.55 34.14 6.06
N ASP A 363 -20.01 33.47 7.11
CA ASP A 363 -20.94 33.98 8.11
C ASP A 363 -20.48 33.62 9.54
N PRO A 364 -19.34 34.16 10.01
CA PRO A 364 -18.77 33.81 11.32
C PRO A 364 -19.66 34.17 12.52
N ASN A 365 -20.60 35.10 12.34
CA ASN A 365 -21.53 35.53 13.39
C ASN A 365 -22.92 34.86 13.26
N ASN A 366 -23.11 33.97 12.27
CA ASN A 366 -24.40 33.34 11.95
C ASN A 366 -25.53 34.38 11.75
N GLU A 367 -25.21 35.49 11.10
CA GLU A 367 -26.11 36.61 10.81
C GLU A 367 -26.70 36.52 9.40
N ARG A 368 -25.88 36.17 8.40
CA ARG A 368 -26.29 36.11 7.00
C ARG A 368 -25.40 35.21 6.15
N PHE A 369 -25.98 34.09 5.71
CA PHE A 369 -25.41 33.17 4.72
C PHE A 369 -26.02 33.45 3.34
N ASP A 370 -25.25 34.08 2.44
CA ASP A 370 -25.67 34.40 1.06
C ASP A 370 -25.22 33.30 0.08
N ALA A 371 -26.03 32.25 -0.02
CA ALA A 371 -25.70 31.05 -0.80
C ALA A 371 -25.43 31.37 -2.28
N LYS A 372 -26.17 32.34 -2.86
CA LYS A 372 -25.99 32.77 -4.27
C LYS A 372 -24.60 33.28 -4.55
N GLN A 373 -24.06 34.12 -3.66
CA GLN A 373 -22.70 34.65 -3.80
C GLN A 373 -21.64 33.56 -3.58
N ILE A 374 -21.90 32.60 -2.70
CA ILE A 374 -21.00 31.48 -2.43
C ILE A 374 -20.89 30.58 -3.67
N ALA A 375 -22.01 30.17 -4.25
CA ALA A 375 -22.03 29.39 -5.51
C ALA A 375 -21.33 30.14 -6.65
N LEU A 376 -21.59 31.45 -6.78
CA LEU A 376 -20.92 32.28 -7.80
C LEU A 376 -19.39 32.32 -7.58
N ASN A 377 -18.95 32.49 -6.34
CA ASN A 377 -17.52 32.51 -6.01
C ASN A 377 -16.85 31.17 -6.31
N ALA A 378 -17.49 30.04 -5.98
CA ALA A 378 -16.98 28.71 -6.28
C ALA A 378 -16.89 28.47 -7.80
N PHE A 379 -17.91 28.87 -8.55
CA PHE A 379 -17.92 28.73 -10.01
C PHE A 379 -16.81 29.57 -10.68
N LEU A 380 -16.70 30.84 -10.30
CA LEU A 380 -15.68 31.76 -10.82
C LEU A 380 -14.26 31.38 -10.38
N ALA A 381 -14.10 30.60 -9.31
CA ALA A 381 -12.80 30.06 -8.92
C ALA A 381 -12.27 29.03 -9.94
N GLY A 382 -13.14 28.32 -10.64
CA GLY A 382 -12.76 27.33 -11.66
C GLY A 382 -13.48 25.99 -11.58
N ASN A 383 -14.35 25.78 -10.58
CA ASN A 383 -15.19 24.58 -10.49
C ASN A 383 -16.17 24.52 -11.67
N ASP A 384 -16.39 23.33 -12.24
CA ASP A 384 -17.36 23.12 -13.31
C ASP A 384 -18.72 22.69 -12.77
N LEU A 385 -18.69 21.80 -11.77
CA LEU A 385 -19.87 21.21 -11.15
C LEU A 385 -19.90 21.59 -9.66
N LEU A 386 -21.03 22.10 -9.19
CA LEU A 386 -21.19 22.66 -7.85
C LEU A 386 -22.05 21.73 -7.00
N TYR A 387 -21.51 21.27 -5.89
CA TYR A 387 -22.22 20.42 -4.95
C TYR A 387 -22.99 21.26 -3.91
N LEU A 388 -24.32 21.26 -4.03
CA LEU A 388 -25.23 22.00 -3.16
C LEU A 388 -25.84 21.04 -2.13
N ASP A 389 -25.17 20.94 -0.98
CA ASP A 389 -25.61 20.18 0.20
C ASP A 389 -25.53 21.09 1.44
N ASP A 390 -26.46 20.92 2.38
CA ASP A 390 -26.78 21.88 3.45
C ASP A 390 -26.81 23.34 2.94
N PHE A 391 -27.36 23.57 1.74
CA PHE A 391 -27.19 24.81 1.00
C PHE A 391 -28.32 25.82 1.25
N GLN A 392 -28.79 25.95 2.50
CA GLN A 392 -29.87 26.88 2.85
C GLN A 392 -29.35 28.29 3.19
N SER A 393 -29.88 29.30 2.48
CA SER A 393 -29.69 30.73 2.80
C SER A 393 -30.50 31.14 4.03
N THR A 394 -29.98 32.08 4.83
CA THR A 394 -30.63 32.56 6.06
C THR A 394 -32.05 33.10 5.83
N ASP A 395 -32.30 33.74 4.69
CA ASP A 395 -33.57 34.40 4.37
C ASP A 395 -34.59 33.48 3.66
N ASP A 396 -34.18 32.28 3.24
CA ASP A 396 -34.99 31.38 2.41
C ASP A 396 -35.68 30.29 3.26
N GLU A 397 -36.93 29.96 2.91
CA GLU A 397 -37.77 29.03 3.67
C GLU A 397 -37.25 27.59 3.67
N SER A 398 -36.55 27.19 2.62
CA SER A 398 -35.98 25.84 2.48
C SER A 398 -34.74 25.83 1.56
N GLU A 399 -33.98 24.74 1.63
CA GLU A 399 -32.83 24.49 0.76
C GLU A 399 -33.23 24.47 -0.73
N LEU A 400 -34.30 23.77 -1.11
CA LEU A 400 -34.76 23.72 -2.51
C LEU A 400 -35.17 25.11 -3.05
N VAL A 401 -35.72 25.98 -2.20
CA VAL A 401 -35.99 27.38 -2.56
C VAL A 401 -34.69 28.13 -2.80
N THR A 402 -33.68 27.94 -1.94
CA THR A 402 -32.35 28.53 -2.10
C THR A 402 -31.69 28.08 -3.42
N ILE A 403 -31.79 26.80 -3.74
CA ILE A 403 -31.27 26.22 -4.99
C ILE A 403 -31.97 26.87 -6.19
N ARG A 404 -33.31 26.96 -6.19
CA ARG A 404 -34.08 27.60 -7.27
C ARG A 404 -33.67 29.07 -7.45
N ASN A 405 -33.61 29.84 -6.36
CA ASN A 405 -33.18 31.24 -6.38
C ASN A 405 -31.76 31.41 -6.93
N THR A 406 -30.87 30.43 -6.69
CA THR A 406 -29.50 30.42 -7.20
C THR A 406 -29.45 30.14 -8.69
N LEU A 407 -30.25 29.17 -9.18
CA LEU A 407 -30.39 28.87 -10.60
C LEU A 407 -31.00 30.05 -11.38
N ASP A 408 -32.03 30.70 -10.83
CA ASP A 408 -32.62 31.91 -11.42
C ASP A 408 -31.57 33.04 -11.54
N PHE A 409 -30.77 33.24 -10.49
CA PHE A 409 -29.69 34.23 -10.46
C PHE A 409 -28.59 33.93 -11.50
N PHE A 410 -28.16 32.69 -11.61
CA PHE A 410 -27.17 32.26 -12.62
C PHE A 410 -27.72 32.43 -14.04
N THR A 411 -28.99 32.10 -14.26
CA THR A 411 -29.66 32.25 -15.56
C THR A 411 -29.77 33.71 -15.97
N GLN A 412 -30.11 34.60 -15.02
CA GLN A 412 -30.09 36.03 -15.27
C GLN A 412 -28.67 36.49 -15.64
N LYS A 413 -27.66 36.07 -14.87
CA LYS A 413 -26.27 36.45 -15.13
C LYS A 413 -25.77 35.95 -16.49
N TYR A 414 -26.13 34.73 -16.88
CA TYR A 414 -25.82 34.16 -18.20
C TYR A 414 -26.38 35.00 -19.35
N ARG A 415 -27.55 35.60 -19.18
CA ARG A 415 -28.16 36.46 -20.21
C ARG A 415 -27.58 37.86 -20.28
N GLU A 416 -26.99 38.34 -19.17
CA GLU A 416 -26.52 39.72 -19.03
C GLU A 416 -25.00 39.88 -19.24
N ASP A 417 -24.21 38.81 -19.07
CA ASP A 417 -22.75 38.83 -19.05
C ASP A 417 -22.17 37.76 -20.00
N ASP A 418 -21.73 38.20 -21.18
CA ASP A 418 -21.19 37.32 -22.23
C ASP A 418 -19.97 36.50 -21.76
N ALA A 419 -19.11 37.06 -20.91
CA ALA A 419 -17.93 36.35 -20.40
C ALA A 419 -18.32 35.26 -19.41
N PHE A 420 -19.36 35.52 -18.60
CA PHE A 420 -19.94 34.49 -17.74
C PHE A 420 -20.60 33.39 -18.57
N ALA A 421 -21.31 33.73 -19.64
CA ALA A 421 -21.92 32.75 -20.54
C ALA A 421 -20.87 31.84 -21.22
N GLU A 422 -19.75 32.39 -21.69
CA GLU A 422 -18.64 31.61 -22.25
C GLU A 422 -18.06 30.63 -21.21
N ARG A 423 -17.82 31.09 -19.98
CA ARG A 423 -17.35 30.22 -18.89
C ARG A 423 -18.34 29.09 -18.56
N VAL A 424 -19.65 29.37 -18.58
CA VAL A 424 -20.72 28.38 -18.43
C VAL A 424 -20.67 27.36 -19.54
N ASP A 425 -20.64 27.80 -20.80
CA ASP A 425 -20.63 26.91 -21.96
C ASP A 425 -19.41 25.98 -21.94
N GLU A 426 -18.24 26.46 -21.53
CA GLU A 426 -17.06 25.62 -21.33
C GLU A 426 -17.25 24.55 -20.23
N SER A 427 -17.84 24.90 -19.08
CA SER A 427 -18.14 23.91 -18.02
C SER A 427 -19.12 22.86 -18.52
N VAL A 428 -20.23 23.31 -19.09
CA VAL A 428 -21.31 22.44 -19.57
C VAL A 428 -20.79 21.51 -20.66
N LEU A 429 -19.95 22.00 -21.58
CA LEU A 429 -19.34 21.16 -22.61
C LEU A 429 -18.56 19.98 -22.02
N ARG A 430 -17.78 20.20 -20.95
CA ARG A 430 -17.01 19.14 -20.29
C ARG A 430 -17.92 18.15 -19.55
N ILE A 431 -18.92 18.67 -18.84
CA ILE A 431 -19.94 17.87 -18.14
C ILE A 431 -20.70 16.97 -19.12
N LEU A 432 -21.17 17.52 -20.24
CA LEU A 432 -21.86 16.76 -21.28
C LEU A 432 -20.94 15.76 -21.97
N ALA A 433 -19.66 16.11 -22.21
CA ALA A 433 -18.68 15.19 -22.78
C ALA A 433 -18.45 13.98 -21.85
N LEU A 434 -18.37 14.20 -20.53
CA LEU A 434 -18.28 13.13 -19.54
C LEU A 434 -19.54 12.26 -19.53
N LYS A 435 -20.74 12.85 -19.58
CA LYS A 435 -21.99 12.09 -19.72
C LYS A 435 -22.02 11.24 -20.99
N TYR A 436 -21.49 11.74 -22.11
CA TYR A 436 -21.36 10.96 -23.35
C TYR A 436 -20.27 9.88 -23.30
N LYS A 437 -19.23 10.07 -22.46
CA LYS A 437 -18.21 9.04 -22.19
C LYS A 437 -18.85 7.84 -21.47
N ILE A 438 -19.66 8.11 -20.45
CA ILE A 438 -20.42 7.13 -19.66
C ILE A 438 -21.53 6.47 -20.50
N TYR A 439 -22.28 7.29 -21.24
CA TYR A 439 -23.38 6.85 -22.10
C TYR A 439 -23.15 7.32 -23.54
N PRO A 440 -22.60 6.46 -24.42
CA PRO A 440 -22.36 6.82 -25.82
C PRO A 440 -23.60 7.29 -26.59
N ALA A 441 -24.80 6.94 -26.11
CA ALA A 441 -26.09 7.47 -26.54
C ALA A 441 -27.07 7.52 -25.36
N PHE A 442 -27.84 8.61 -25.25
CA PHE A 442 -28.83 8.85 -24.19
C PHE A 442 -30.18 8.17 -24.50
N THR A 443 -30.15 6.85 -24.70
CA THR A 443 -31.36 6.03 -24.86
C THR A 443 -31.73 5.38 -23.53
N PRO A 444 -33.03 5.09 -23.26
CA PRO A 444 -33.46 4.41 -22.03
C PRO A 444 -32.71 3.11 -21.76
N SER A 445 -32.43 2.33 -22.81
CA SER A 445 -31.68 1.07 -22.71
C SER A 445 -30.24 1.21 -22.21
N ASN A 446 -29.64 2.40 -22.37
CA ASN A 446 -28.26 2.65 -21.95
C ASN A 446 -28.20 3.30 -20.57
N VAL A 447 -29.19 4.11 -20.23
CA VAL A 447 -29.20 4.96 -19.04
C VAL A 447 -29.92 4.31 -17.86
N TYR A 448 -31.05 3.63 -18.11
CA TYR A 448 -31.84 3.07 -17.02
C TYR A 448 -31.15 1.83 -16.45
N PRO A 449 -31.15 1.65 -15.13
CA PRO A 449 -30.59 0.46 -14.52
C PRO A 449 -31.45 -0.76 -14.89
N ASP A 450 -30.79 -1.93 -14.98
CA ASP A 450 -31.43 -3.20 -15.30
C ASP A 450 -31.74 -3.94 -14.00
N GLU A 451 -33.03 -4.13 -13.70
CA GLU A 451 -33.50 -4.82 -12.48
C GLU A 451 -32.93 -6.23 -12.34
N THR A 452 -32.59 -6.90 -13.45
CA THR A 452 -32.00 -8.24 -13.41
C THR A 452 -30.61 -8.25 -12.78
N MET A 453 -29.94 -7.10 -12.71
CA MET A 453 -28.62 -6.94 -12.09
C MET A 453 -28.69 -6.89 -10.56
N LEU A 454 -29.87 -6.68 -9.95
CA LEU A 454 -29.98 -6.62 -8.48
C LEU A 454 -29.56 -7.93 -7.80
N GLY A 455 -29.63 -9.07 -8.51
CA GLY A 455 -29.19 -10.36 -7.99
C GLY A 455 -27.69 -10.49 -7.73
N ILE A 456 -26.85 -9.55 -8.20
CA ILE A 456 -25.40 -9.56 -7.96
C ILE A 456 -25.00 -8.95 -6.61
N ILE A 457 -25.90 -8.17 -6.00
CA ILE A 457 -25.63 -7.40 -4.78
C ILE A 457 -25.49 -8.35 -3.58
N GLY A 458 -24.57 -8.01 -2.67
CA GLY A 458 -24.34 -8.75 -1.43
C GLY A 458 -23.41 -9.96 -1.59
N GLN A 459 -22.75 -10.10 -2.75
CA GLN A 459 -21.84 -11.22 -3.05
C GLN A 459 -20.35 -10.91 -2.76
N GLY A 460 -20.07 -9.87 -1.99
CA GLY A 460 -18.71 -9.35 -1.76
C GLY A 460 -17.85 -10.07 -0.71
N TYR A 461 -18.39 -11.05 0.03
CA TYR A 461 -17.70 -11.66 1.18
C TYR A 461 -16.32 -12.25 0.83
N ASP A 462 -16.18 -12.92 -0.31
CA ASP A 462 -14.92 -13.55 -0.72
C ASP A 462 -13.81 -12.52 -0.97
N THR A 463 -14.15 -11.39 -1.61
CA THR A 463 -13.22 -10.27 -1.82
C THR A 463 -12.83 -9.65 -0.49
N ASN A 464 -13.80 -9.36 0.36
CA ASN A 464 -13.58 -8.75 1.67
C ASN A 464 -12.76 -9.66 2.59
N SER A 465 -12.98 -10.98 2.58
CA SER A 465 -12.21 -11.97 3.35
C SER A 465 -10.75 -12.08 2.86
N LYS A 466 -10.50 -11.90 1.57
CA LYS A 466 -9.11 -11.81 1.06
C LYS A 466 -8.44 -10.54 1.55
N ILE A 467 -9.12 -9.39 1.49
CA ILE A 467 -8.58 -8.13 1.99
C ILE A 467 -8.31 -8.24 3.49
N ALA A 468 -9.29 -8.68 4.29
CA ALA A 468 -9.16 -8.82 5.74
C ALA A 468 -7.95 -9.66 6.17
N ARG A 469 -7.75 -10.83 5.54
CA ARG A 469 -6.61 -11.71 5.87
C ARG A 469 -5.24 -11.14 5.47
N ASN A 470 -5.17 -10.32 4.43
CA ASN A 470 -3.92 -9.68 4.01
C ASN A 470 -3.70 -8.32 4.67
N ALA A 471 -4.74 -7.68 5.21
CA ALA A 471 -4.67 -6.40 5.89
C ALA A 471 -4.32 -6.55 7.38
N ALA A 472 -4.72 -7.65 8.00
CA ALA A 472 -4.51 -7.87 9.43
C ALA A 472 -3.03 -7.75 9.81
N THR A 473 -2.75 -6.76 10.66
CA THR A 473 -1.39 -6.34 11.04
C THR A 473 -1.21 -6.53 12.54
N LEU A 474 -0.10 -7.18 12.94
CA LEU A 474 0.32 -7.26 14.34
C LEU A 474 1.15 -6.03 14.67
N ILE A 475 0.70 -5.24 15.64
CA ILE A 475 1.34 -3.98 16.04
C ILE A 475 2.36 -4.22 17.16
N ASN A 476 1.99 -5.05 18.13
CA ASN A 476 2.85 -5.42 19.26
C ASN A 476 2.44 -6.79 19.82
N PRO A 477 3.35 -7.69 20.21
CA PRO A 477 4.80 -7.64 20.07
C PRO A 477 5.24 -7.88 18.60
N SER A 478 6.55 -7.99 18.36
CA SER A 478 7.03 -8.51 17.07
C SER A 478 6.56 -9.95 16.83
N LEU A 479 6.51 -10.38 15.57
CA LEU A 479 6.01 -11.72 15.23
C LEU A 479 6.87 -12.86 15.85
N ASP A 480 8.18 -12.65 15.96
CA ASP A 480 9.09 -13.62 16.57
C ASP A 480 8.83 -13.76 18.09
N GLU A 481 8.57 -12.65 18.77
CA GLU A 481 8.26 -12.61 20.20
C GLU A 481 6.86 -13.13 20.52
N LEU A 482 5.90 -12.99 19.60
CA LEU A 482 4.52 -13.44 19.80
C LEU A 482 4.46 -14.92 20.20
N SER A 483 5.29 -15.77 19.58
CA SER A 483 5.36 -17.20 19.91
C SER A 483 5.84 -17.49 21.34
N ALA A 484 6.64 -16.59 21.92
CA ALA A 484 7.12 -16.70 23.29
C ALA A 484 6.08 -16.17 24.30
N ILE A 485 5.36 -15.11 23.94
CA ILE A 485 4.34 -14.49 24.79
C ILE A 485 3.03 -15.30 24.77
N LEU A 486 2.62 -15.78 23.60
CA LEU A 486 1.37 -16.47 23.35
C LEU A 486 1.59 -17.83 22.64
N PRO A 487 2.14 -18.84 23.34
CA PRO A 487 2.56 -20.10 22.70
C PRO A 487 1.40 -21.00 22.28
N ASP A 488 0.26 -20.93 22.97
CA ASP A 488 -0.89 -21.79 22.76
C ASP A 488 -2.18 -20.96 22.55
N PRO A 489 -3.06 -21.36 21.61
CA PRO A 489 -4.37 -20.74 21.45
C PRO A 489 -5.35 -21.13 22.57
N PRO A 490 -6.50 -20.45 22.70
CA PRO A 490 -7.52 -20.80 23.68
C PRO A 490 -8.02 -22.25 23.55
N THR A 491 -8.37 -22.86 24.69
CA THR A 491 -8.77 -24.27 24.81
C THR A 491 -10.10 -24.46 25.54
N THR A 492 -10.60 -25.69 25.60
CA THR A 492 -11.88 -26.03 26.26
C THR A 492 -11.89 -25.77 27.77
N SER A 493 -10.71 -25.61 28.39
CA SER A 493 -10.57 -25.23 29.79
C SER A 493 -10.63 -23.73 30.03
N ASP A 494 -10.45 -22.91 29.00
CA ASP A 494 -10.33 -21.47 29.16
C ASP A 494 -11.70 -20.80 29.28
N ARG A 495 -11.70 -19.69 30.01
CA ARG A 495 -12.81 -18.73 30.07
C ARG A 495 -12.37 -17.47 29.36
N ILE A 496 -13.15 -17.08 28.35
CA ILE A 496 -12.84 -15.95 27.48
C ILE A 496 -13.93 -14.91 27.69
N ILE A 497 -13.51 -13.67 27.93
CA ILE A 497 -14.42 -12.53 27.96
C ILE A 497 -14.09 -11.63 26.77
N PHE A 498 -15.11 -11.36 25.98
CA PHE A 498 -15.07 -10.39 24.90
C PHE A 498 -15.66 -9.08 25.41
N ILE A 499 -14.93 -7.98 25.22
CA ILE A 499 -15.36 -6.64 25.57
C ILE A 499 -15.25 -5.80 24.31
N THR A 500 -16.36 -5.33 23.79
CA THR A 500 -16.41 -4.68 22.48
C THR A 500 -16.96 -3.27 22.62
N ASP A 501 -16.33 -2.32 21.94
CA ASP A 501 -16.92 -1.01 21.68
C ASP A 501 -18.04 -1.17 20.65
N SER A 502 -19.29 -1.19 21.13
CA SER A 502 -20.45 -1.47 20.30
C SER A 502 -20.90 -0.23 19.55
N LEU A 503 -21.27 -0.41 18.28
CA LEU A 503 -21.73 0.65 17.41
C LEU A 503 -23.06 0.27 16.78
N ASP A 504 -24.06 1.11 17.00
CA ASP A 504 -25.38 1.03 16.40
C ASP A 504 -25.61 2.23 15.48
N ALA A 505 -26.36 2.06 14.40
CA ALA A 505 -26.69 3.11 13.44
C ALA A 505 -28.10 2.93 12.86
N THR A 506 -28.61 3.95 12.18
CA THR A 506 -29.88 3.89 11.44
C THR A 506 -29.68 4.32 9.99
N GLN A 507 -30.30 3.59 9.05
CA GLN A 507 -30.26 3.91 7.61
C GLN A 507 -31.02 5.19 7.26
N CYS A 508 -31.99 5.60 8.09
CA CYS A 508 -32.75 6.83 7.94
C CYS A 508 -33.30 7.27 9.30
N THR A 509 -33.88 8.47 9.36
CA THR A 509 -34.43 9.08 10.59
C THR A 509 -35.52 8.22 11.25
N ASN A 510 -36.34 7.55 10.46
CA ASN A 510 -37.47 6.74 10.93
C ASN A 510 -37.24 5.23 10.78
N CYS A 511 -36.03 4.81 10.42
CA CYS A 511 -35.68 3.41 10.21
C CYS A 511 -35.42 2.70 11.54
N GLU A 512 -35.49 1.37 11.53
CA GLU A 512 -35.05 0.57 12.67
C GLU A 512 -33.54 0.73 12.91
N THR A 513 -33.13 0.63 14.18
CA THR A 513 -31.72 0.65 14.55
C THR A 513 -31.06 -0.68 14.24
N GLU A 514 -29.94 -0.62 13.55
CA GLU A 514 -29.13 -1.76 13.17
C GLU A 514 -27.81 -1.74 13.94
N THR A 515 -27.39 -2.92 14.41
CA THR A 515 -26.10 -3.08 15.06
C THR A 515 -25.01 -3.27 14.00
N ILE A 516 -24.08 -2.33 13.93
CA ILE A 516 -22.95 -2.34 13.00
C ILE A 516 -21.81 -3.20 13.55
N LEU A 517 -21.51 -3.04 14.84
CA LEU A 517 -20.60 -3.91 15.59
C LEU A 517 -21.22 -4.19 16.96
N GLY A 518 -21.65 -5.43 17.17
CA GLY A 518 -22.28 -5.89 18.39
C GLY A 518 -21.29 -6.41 19.42
N SER A 519 -21.67 -6.35 20.69
CA SER A 519 -20.87 -6.93 21.77
C SER A 519 -20.71 -8.46 21.65
N GLY A 520 -21.69 -9.13 21.04
CA GLY A 520 -21.69 -10.57 20.79
C GLY A 520 -20.95 -11.03 19.54
N ASP A 521 -20.67 -10.16 18.56
CA ASP A 521 -20.31 -10.59 17.20
C ASP A 521 -19.04 -11.45 17.14
N LEU A 522 -17.99 -11.02 17.84
CA LEU A 522 -16.74 -11.79 17.92
C LEU A 522 -16.92 -13.08 18.73
N GLN A 523 -17.70 -13.03 19.81
CA GLN A 523 -18.01 -14.22 20.61
C GLN A 523 -18.75 -15.27 19.76
N ASP A 524 -19.76 -14.83 19.02
CA ASP A 524 -20.65 -15.68 18.24
C ASP A 524 -19.89 -16.26 17.04
N THR A 525 -19.01 -15.48 16.42
CA THR A 525 -18.08 -15.95 15.39
C THR A 525 -17.12 -17.01 15.94
N VAL A 526 -16.54 -16.78 17.13
CA VAL A 526 -15.70 -17.77 17.81
C VAL A 526 -16.49 -19.04 18.16
N ALA A 527 -17.72 -18.90 18.64
CA ALA A 527 -18.61 -20.03 18.94
C ALA A 527 -18.97 -20.82 17.67
N GLN A 528 -19.20 -20.14 16.55
CA GLN A 528 -19.49 -20.76 15.27
C GLN A 528 -18.29 -21.56 14.73
N LEU A 529 -17.09 -20.98 14.74
CA LEU A 529 -15.88 -21.60 14.19
C LEU A 529 -15.27 -22.67 15.10
N TYR A 530 -15.23 -22.40 16.42
CA TYR A 530 -14.45 -23.18 17.38
C TYR A 530 -15.29 -23.82 18.50
N GLY A 531 -16.59 -23.50 18.57
CA GLY A 531 -17.54 -24.11 19.49
C GLY A 531 -17.97 -25.52 19.09
N THR A 532 -19.09 -25.99 19.64
CA THR A 532 -19.50 -27.40 19.56
C THR A 532 -19.79 -27.86 18.13
N ASN A 533 -20.30 -26.95 17.30
CA ASN A 533 -20.64 -27.21 15.89
C ASN A 533 -19.45 -26.99 14.93
N GLY A 534 -18.36 -26.39 15.41
CA GLY A 534 -17.13 -26.12 14.66
C GLY A 534 -16.03 -27.13 15.00
N THR A 535 -14.85 -26.65 15.41
CA THR A 535 -13.73 -27.53 15.80
C THR A 535 -13.88 -28.19 17.18
N GLY A 536 -14.75 -27.67 18.05
CA GLY A 536 -14.89 -28.13 19.44
C GLY A 536 -13.73 -27.75 20.36
N GLN A 537 -12.93 -26.76 19.98
CA GLN A 537 -11.78 -26.27 20.75
C GLN A 537 -12.17 -25.45 21.98
N ILE A 538 -13.40 -24.92 22.03
CA ILE A 538 -13.95 -24.19 23.18
C ILE A 538 -15.33 -24.70 23.60
N VAL A 539 -15.80 -24.23 24.75
CA VAL A 539 -17.14 -24.52 25.26
C VAL A 539 -17.91 -23.21 25.43
N GLU A 540 -18.98 -23.02 24.65
CA GLU A 540 -19.80 -21.80 24.59
C GLU A 540 -20.21 -21.27 25.97
N ARG A 541 -20.53 -22.15 26.93
CA ARG A 541 -20.92 -21.74 28.31
C ARG A 541 -19.83 -20.96 29.06
N ARG A 542 -18.56 -21.05 28.63
CA ARG A 542 -17.39 -20.37 29.21
C ARG A 542 -17.03 -19.07 28.50
N LEU A 543 -17.77 -18.71 27.44
CA LEU A 543 -17.64 -17.43 26.79
C LEU A 543 -18.62 -16.44 27.41
N ARG A 544 -18.20 -15.18 27.52
CA ARG A 544 -19.08 -14.05 27.86
C ARG A 544 -18.71 -12.86 27.00
N SER A 545 -19.71 -12.09 26.60
CA SER A 545 -19.55 -10.80 25.93
C SER A 545 -20.11 -9.67 26.79
N TYR A 546 -19.43 -8.53 26.75
CA TYR A 546 -19.85 -7.27 27.37
C TYR A 546 -19.56 -6.11 26.42
N SER A 547 -20.32 -5.02 26.56
CA SER A 547 -20.02 -3.77 25.86
C SER A 547 -18.98 -2.93 26.62
N PHE A 548 -18.40 -1.93 25.96
CA PHE A 548 -17.57 -0.91 26.62
C PHE A 548 -18.39 -0.07 27.61
N GLN A 549 -19.68 0.13 27.35
CA GLN A 549 -20.59 0.74 28.30
C GLN A 549 -20.74 -0.12 29.57
N ASP A 550 -20.92 -1.44 29.44
CA ASP A 550 -20.97 -2.35 30.59
C ASP A 550 -19.69 -2.28 31.44
N LEU A 551 -18.52 -2.23 30.79
CA LEU A 551 -17.24 -2.09 31.47
C LEU A 551 -17.16 -0.74 32.20
N THR A 552 -17.59 0.34 31.55
CA THR A 552 -17.66 1.69 32.15
C THR A 552 -18.56 1.72 33.38
N GLU A 553 -19.73 1.09 33.32
CA GLU A 553 -20.64 0.96 34.46
C GLU A 553 -19.99 0.20 35.62
N TYR A 554 -19.26 -0.89 35.32
CA TYR A 554 -18.50 -1.62 36.32
C TYR A 554 -17.36 -0.79 36.94
N LEU A 555 -16.58 -0.06 36.14
CA LEU A 555 -15.51 0.80 36.64
C LEU A 555 -16.06 1.92 37.54
N ASN A 556 -17.25 2.44 37.22
CA ASN A 556 -17.92 3.48 38.00
C ASN A 556 -18.53 2.93 39.31
N ASP A 557 -19.12 1.74 39.29
CA ASP A 557 -19.67 1.06 40.47
C ASP A 557 -19.35 -0.46 40.49
N PRO A 558 -18.15 -0.84 40.97
CA PRO A 558 -17.74 -2.24 40.99
C PRO A 558 -18.61 -3.13 41.89
N GLN A 559 -19.30 -2.55 42.87
CA GLN A 559 -20.20 -3.30 43.77
C GLN A 559 -21.57 -3.50 43.13
N GLY A 560 -22.06 -2.51 42.39
CA GLY A 560 -23.31 -2.57 41.64
C GLY A 560 -23.27 -3.57 40.46
N ARG A 561 -22.12 -3.69 39.79
CA ARG A 561 -21.86 -4.66 38.71
C ARG A 561 -20.90 -5.78 39.12
N ALA A 562 -21.11 -6.35 40.31
CA ALA A 562 -20.27 -7.44 40.83
C ALA A 562 -20.31 -8.71 39.95
N ASP A 563 -21.33 -8.87 39.11
CA ASP A 563 -21.42 -9.90 38.08
C ASP A 563 -20.23 -9.83 37.12
N ILE A 564 -19.98 -8.65 36.52
CA ILE A 564 -18.86 -8.43 35.61
C ILE A 564 -17.53 -8.68 36.33
N GLY A 565 -17.36 -8.10 37.51
CA GLY A 565 -16.13 -8.26 38.30
C GLY A 565 -15.81 -9.72 38.62
N SER A 566 -16.83 -10.52 38.95
CA SER A 566 -16.66 -11.97 39.18
C SER A 566 -16.20 -12.68 37.91
N PHE A 567 -16.81 -12.40 36.76
CA PHE A 567 -16.41 -13.03 35.49
C PHE A 567 -14.99 -12.62 35.09
N ILE A 568 -14.64 -11.32 35.14
CA ILE A 568 -13.29 -10.83 34.85
C ILE A 568 -12.26 -11.52 35.74
N SER A 569 -12.54 -11.65 37.05
CA SER A 569 -11.62 -12.32 37.96
C SER A 569 -11.36 -13.80 37.59
N GLU A 570 -12.39 -14.51 37.13
CA GLU A 570 -12.32 -15.93 36.74
C GLU A 570 -11.85 -16.15 35.28
N ALA A 571 -11.71 -15.09 34.49
CA ALA A 571 -11.30 -15.19 33.09
C ALA A 571 -9.82 -15.56 32.94
N ASN A 572 -9.53 -16.37 31.92
CA ASN A 572 -8.18 -16.66 31.46
C ASN A 572 -7.75 -15.70 30.36
N TRP A 573 -8.70 -15.30 29.51
CA TRP A 573 -8.50 -14.42 28.36
C TRP A 573 -9.44 -13.22 28.43
N LEU A 574 -8.90 -12.04 28.18
CA LEU A 574 -9.64 -10.80 27.96
C LEU A 574 -9.35 -10.35 26.53
N VAL A 575 -10.40 -10.28 25.71
CA VAL A 575 -10.31 -9.90 24.31
C VAL A 575 -11.09 -8.60 24.12
N PHE A 576 -10.37 -7.55 23.71
CA PHE A 576 -10.96 -6.24 23.48
C PHE A 576 -11.09 -5.97 21.99
N SER A 577 -12.26 -5.49 21.57
CA SER A 577 -12.53 -5.01 20.22
C SER A 577 -12.76 -3.50 20.29
N ILE A 578 -11.83 -2.71 19.75
CA ILE A 578 -11.85 -1.24 19.85
C ILE A 578 -12.12 -0.59 18.50
N LEU A 579 -12.90 0.49 18.51
CA LEU A 579 -13.18 1.32 17.33
C LEU A 579 -12.37 2.60 17.38
N ASP A 580 -12.72 3.55 18.25
CA ASP A 580 -11.97 4.80 18.43
C ASP A 580 -12.11 5.31 19.88
N LEU A 581 -11.62 6.52 20.15
CA LEU A 581 -11.73 7.18 21.46
C LEU A 581 -12.71 8.38 21.42
N ASP A 582 -13.80 8.27 20.66
CA ASP A 582 -14.79 9.35 20.56
C ASP A 582 -15.47 9.64 21.91
N GLU A 583 -15.24 10.84 22.45
CA GLU A 583 -15.82 11.31 23.71
C GLU A 583 -17.36 11.38 23.69
N ASN A 584 -17.97 11.45 22.50
CA ASN A 584 -19.42 11.45 22.36
C ASN A 584 -20.03 10.05 22.48
N ARG A 585 -19.23 8.98 22.33
CA ARG A 585 -19.67 7.60 22.45
C ARG A 585 -19.47 7.12 23.88
N SER A 586 -20.57 6.67 24.49
CA SER A 586 -20.57 6.23 25.89
C SER A 586 -19.63 5.04 26.10
N GLY A 587 -18.54 5.27 26.84
CA GLY A 587 -17.59 4.23 27.22
C GLY A 587 -16.46 3.97 26.21
N ALA A 588 -16.30 4.77 25.16
CA ALA A 588 -15.19 4.61 24.20
C ALA A 588 -13.80 4.60 24.89
N ASP A 589 -13.65 5.31 26.01
CA ASP A 589 -12.43 5.36 26.82
C ASP A 589 -12.28 4.21 27.84
N ALA A 590 -13.22 3.25 27.89
CA ALA A 590 -13.29 2.23 28.94
C ALA A 590 -12.02 1.38 29.06
N LEU A 591 -11.40 1.01 27.94
CA LEU A 591 -10.13 0.26 27.95
C LEU A 591 -9.00 1.09 28.57
N LYS A 592 -8.85 2.36 28.18
CA LYS A 592 -7.85 3.27 28.77
C LYS A 592 -8.07 3.48 30.26
N ARG A 593 -9.33 3.62 30.68
CA ARG A 593 -9.67 3.70 32.10
C ARG A 593 -9.32 2.43 32.85
N LEU A 594 -9.62 1.25 32.29
CA LEU A 594 -9.23 -0.03 32.89
C LEU A 594 -7.72 -0.16 33.08
N LEU A 595 -6.94 0.17 32.04
CA LEU A 595 -5.47 0.10 32.04
C LEU A 595 -4.85 1.06 33.05
N SER A 596 -5.40 2.26 33.18
CA SER A 596 -4.86 3.30 34.06
C SER A 596 -5.34 3.21 35.52
N GLU A 597 -6.61 2.90 35.74
CA GLU A 597 -7.23 2.90 37.08
C GLU A 597 -7.18 1.54 37.78
N ASN A 598 -7.29 0.43 37.03
CA ASN A 598 -7.45 -0.91 37.59
C ASN A 598 -6.59 -2.00 36.88
N PRO A 599 -5.27 -1.80 36.69
CA PRO A 599 -4.40 -2.77 36.01
C PRO A 599 -4.32 -4.12 36.72
N ASP A 600 -4.63 -4.17 38.03
CA ASP A 600 -4.66 -5.41 38.81
C ASP A 600 -5.67 -6.43 38.28
N LEU A 601 -6.72 -5.98 37.59
CA LEU A 601 -7.72 -6.86 36.96
C LEU A 601 -7.17 -7.64 35.75
N LEU A 602 -6.04 -7.20 35.18
CA LEU A 602 -5.39 -7.80 34.02
C LEU A 602 -4.31 -8.83 34.41
N ARG A 603 -3.94 -8.91 35.69
CA ARG A 603 -2.89 -9.83 36.16
C ARG A 603 -3.25 -11.29 35.93
N ASP A 604 -2.26 -12.08 35.54
CA ASP A 604 -2.36 -13.52 35.27
C ASP A 604 -3.40 -13.88 34.19
N LYS A 605 -3.68 -12.96 33.26
CA LYS A 605 -4.59 -13.13 32.13
C LYS A 605 -3.88 -12.89 30.82
N LYS A 606 -4.42 -13.46 29.74
CA LYS A 606 -4.02 -13.14 28.36
C LYS A 606 -4.89 -12.01 27.83
N VAL A 607 -4.26 -10.86 27.55
CA VAL A 607 -4.93 -9.64 27.12
C VAL A 607 -4.66 -9.44 25.63
N ILE A 608 -5.70 -9.58 24.82
CA ILE A 608 -5.65 -9.41 23.36
C ILE A 608 -6.48 -8.20 22.98
N VAL A 609 -5.96 -7.34 22.13
CA VAL A 609 -6.68 -6.16 21.62
C VAL A 609 -6.73 -6.22 20.10
N PHE A 610 -7.93 -6.10 19.54
CA PHE A 610 -8.20 -5.92 18.11
C PHE A 610 -8.72 -4.50 17.88
N ALA A 611 -7.94 -3.67 17.18
CA ALA A 611 -8.42 -2.40 16.65
C ALA A 611 -9.09 -2.61 15.29
N PHE A 612 -10.36 -2.25 15.20
CA PHE A 612 -11.16 -2.34 13.97
C PHE A 612 -11.20 -1.03 13.18
N ASN A 613 -10.51 0.04 13.64
CA ASN A 613 -10.20 1.25 12.87
C ASN A 613 -8.68 1.54 12.92
N ASP A 614 -8.25 2.73 13.35
CA ASP A 614 -6.85 3.17 13.32
C ASP A 614 -5.95 2.44 14.35
N PRO A 615 -4.62 2.44 14.16
CA PRO A 615 -3.70 1.81 15.12
C PRO A 615 -3.24 2.73 16.28
N PHE A 616 -3.77 3.96 16.41
CA PHE A 616 -3.17 5.01 17.24
C PHE A 616 -3.75 5.18 18.65
N TYR A 617 -4.64 4.29 19.09
CA TYR A 617 -5.42 4.52 20.30
C TYR A 617 -4.64 4.31 21.60
N LEU A 618 -3.65 3.42 21.60
CA LEU A 618 -2.91 3.00 22.80
C LEU A 618 -1.50 3.57 22.81
N ASP A 619 -1.03 3.99 23.99
CA ASP A 619 0.34 4.46 24.16
C ASP A 619 1.30 3.36 24.62
N ALA A 620 2.59 3.68 24.73
CA ALA A 620 3.62 2.70 25.06
C ALA A 620 3.44 2.10 26.47
N THR A 621 2.82 2.85 27.39
CA THR A 621 2.50 2.37 28.75
C THR A 621 1.32 1.41 28.71
N ASP A 622 0.28 1.75 27.95
CA ASP A 622 -0.88 0.88 27.72
C ASP A 622 -0.45 -0.49 27.19
N LEU A 623 0.48 -0.51 26.21
CA LEU A 623 0.98 -1.74 25.60
C LEU A 623 1.72 -2.67 26.58
N THR A 624 2.23 -2.17 27.71
CA THR A 624 2.90 -3.03 28.71
C THR A 624 1.95 -4.00 29.41
N TYR A 625 0.64 -3.76 29.34
CA TYR A 625 -0.39 -4.62 29.93
C TYR A 625 -1.06 -5.54 28.90
N ILE A 626 -0.63 -5.49 27.63
CA ILE A 626 -1.27 -6.19 26.50
C ILE A 626 -0.32 -7.25 25.96
N ASP A 627 -0.76 -8.51 25.89
CA ASP A 627 0.03 -9.61 25.34
C ASP A 627 0.10 -9.56 23.81
N ALA A 628 -0.96 -9.10 23.13
CA ALA A 628 -0.96 -8.88 21.68
C ALA A 628 -1.96 -7.79 21.26
N TYR A 629 -1.49 -6.86 20.43
CA TYR A 629 -2.28 -5.79 19.82
C TYR A 629 -2.27 -5.94 18.29
N TYR A 630 -3.44 -6.20 17.73
CA TYR A 630 -3.67 -6.32 16.30
C TYR A 630 -4.45 -5.11 15.79
N CYS A 631 -4.13 -4.64 14.60
CA CYS A 631 -4.94 -3.70 13.85
C CYS A 631 -5.52 -4.40 12.61
N LEU A 632 -6.84 -4.37 12.52
CA LEU A 632 -7.63 -4.95 11.44
C LEU A 632 -8.17 -3.86 10.50
N TYR A 633 -8.13 -2.60 10.91
CA TYR A 633 -8.53 -1.43 10.13
C TYR A 633 -10.01 -1.31 9.82
N SER A 634 -10.77 -2.39 9.64
CA SER A 634 -12.20 -2.35 9.28
C SER A 634 -13.04 -3.29 10.16
N LYS A 635 -14.30 -2.92 10.41
CA LYS A 635 -15.28 -3.60 11.28
C LYS A 635 -16.29 -4.50 10.54
N THR A 636 -16.04 -4.86 9.29
CA THR A 636 -16.95 -5.75 8.56
C THR A 636 -16.86 -7.20 9.04
N SER A 637 -17.88 -8.01 8.75
CA SER A 637 -17.96 -9.42 9.18
C SER A 637 -16.74 -10.27 8.78
N ALA A 638 -16.12 -9.98 7.64
CA ALA A 638 -14.90 -10.65 7.18
C ALA A 638 -13.69 -10.36 8.09
N PHE A 639 -13.61 -9.18 8.69
CA PHE A 639 -12.55 -8.81 9.63
C PHE A 639 -12.81 -9.39 11.01
N ILE A 640 -14.08 -9.52 11.43
CA ILE A 640 -14.44 -10.23 12.67
C ILE A 640 -14.08 -11.73 12.57
N ASP A 641 -14.34 -12.39 11.42
CA ASP A 641 -13.87 -13.76 11.14
C ASP A 641 -12.34 -13.84 11.20
N THR A 642 -11.64 -12.86 10.61
CA THR A 642 -10.18 -12.78 10.66
C THR A 642 -9.66 -12.61 12.08
N ALA A 643 -10.30 -11.77 12.92
CA ALA A 643 -9.97 -11.60 14.33
C ALA A 643 -10.09 -12.92 15.10
N ALA A 644 -11.19 -13.66 14.89
CA ALA A 644 -11.40 -14.96 15.49
C ALA A 644 -10.30 -15.95 15.09
N ARG A 645 -9.91 -15.98 13.82
CA ARG A 645 -8.83 -16.87 13.32
C ARG A 645 -7.46 -16.51 13.86
N LEU A 646 -7.17 -15.23 14.05
CA LEU A 646 -5.93 -14.76 14.67
C LEU A 646 -5.88 -15.13 16.16
N LEU A 647 -6.99 -14.93 16.89
CA LEU A 647 -7.09 -15.30 18.30
C LEU A 647 -6.82 -16.79 18.53
N PHE A 648 -7.26 -17.64 17.60
CA PHE A 648 -7.04 -19.09 17.63
C PHE A 648 -5.78 -19.54 16.89
N GLN A 649 -4.96 -18.60 16.40
CA GLN A 649 -3.70 -18.86 15.70
C GLN A 649 -3.83 -19.77 14.47
N GLU A 650 -4.99 -19.77 13.81
CA GLU A 650 -5.22 -20.51 12.56
C GLU A 650 -4.54 -19.83 11.37
N ILE A 651 -4.40 -18.51 11.44
CA ILE A 651 -3.72 -17.69 10.45
C ILE A 651 -2.66 -16.82 11.12
N VAL A 652 -1.62 -16.51 10.36
CA VAL A 652 -0.58 -15.56 10.76
C VAL A 652 -0.88 -14.22 10.09
N PRO A 653 -0.79 -13.09 10.81
CA PRO A 653 -0.98 -11.76 10.23
C PRO A 653 0.06 -11.53 9.12
N LYS A 654 -0.41 -11.00 7.98
CA LYS A 654 0.44 -10.71 6.81
C LYS A 654 0.47 -9.23 6.46
N GLY A 655 -0.45 -8.45 7.03
CA GLY A 655 -0.52 -7.02 6.76
C GLY A 655 0.66 -6.29 7.38
N HIS A 656 1.01 -5.20 6.74
CA HIS A 656 1.98 -4.24 7.23
C HIS A 656 1.27 -2.92 7.48
N ALA A 657 1.70 -2.18 8.51
CA ALA A 657 1.05 -0.91 8.81
C ALA A 657 1.30 0.07 7.65
N PRO A 658 0.24 0.62 7.02
CA PRO A 658 0.37 1.56 5.91
C PRO A 658 0.64 2.99 6.38
N VAL A 659 0.97 3.16 7.66
CA VAL A 659 1.13 4.43 8.38
C VAL A 659 2.24 4.25 9.42
N SER A 660 2.97 5.32 9.73
CA SER A 660 3.96 5.30 10.82
C SER A 660 3.25 5.17 12.17
N ILE A 661 3.75 4.31 13.06
CA ILE A 661 3.23 4.08 14.41
C ILE A 661 4.35 4.36 15.42
N PRO A 662 4.48 5.62 15.89
CA PRO A 662 5.59 6.04 16.75
C PRO A 662 5.68 5.25 18.07
N VAL A 663 4.54 4.80 18.60
CA VAL A 663 4.46 4.09 19.89
C VAL A 663 5.27 2.79 19.91
N VAL A 664 5.42 2.14 18.76
CA VAL A 664 6.23 0.91 18.60
C VAL A 664 7.49 1.15 17.77
N GLY A 665 7.83 2.41 17.47
CA GLY A 665 9.01 2.76 16.66
C GLY A 665 8.92 2.35 15.19
N TYR A 666 7.71 2.13 14.67
CA TYR A 666 7.49 1.81 13.25
C TYR A 666 7.41 3.09 12.42
N ASP A 667 8.37 3.33 11.54
CA ASP A 667 8.34 4.43 10.57
C ASP A 667 8.09 3.90 9.16
N LEU A 668 6.98 4.28 8.55
CA LEU A 668 6.57 3.77 7.24
C LEU A 668 7.60 4.04 6.16
N ILE A 669 8.16 5.25 6.11
CA ILE A 669 9.08 5.66 5.05
C ILE A 669 10.39 4.89 5.16
N GLU A 670 10.86 4.62 6.39
CA GLU A 670 12.00 3.72 6.57
C GLU A 670 11.71 2.28 6.15
N MET A 671 10.48 1.82 6.35
CA MET A 671 10.08 0.45 6.02
C MET A 671 9.88 0.22 4.51
N THR A 672 9.57 1.26 3.74
CA THR A 672 9.43 1.21 2.28
C THR A 672 10.75 1.42 1.52
N TYR A 673 11.85 1.74 2.21
CA TYR A 673 13.18 1.77 1.60
C TYR A 673 13.75 0.37 1.34
N PRO A 674 14.69 0.22 0.38
CA PRO A 674 15.41 -1.03 0.13
C PRO A 674 15.94 -1.66 1.43
N ASP A 675 15.77 -2.97 1.55
CA ASP A 675 16.27 -3.73 2.70
C ASP A 675 17.82 -3.68 2.72
N PRO A 676 18.45 -3.07 3.75
CA PRO A 676 19.90 -2.98 3.83
C PRO A 676 20.61 -4.34 3.85
N ASP A 677 19.92 -5.39 4.28
CA ASP A 677 20.46 -6.75 4.39
C ASP A 677 20.28 -7.57 3.09
N GLN A 678 19.51 -7.05 2.12
CA GLN A 678 19.33 -7.70 0.83
C GLN A 678 20.63 -7.69 0.01
N ILE A 679 20.95 -8.84 -0.59
CA ILE A 679 21.95 -8.93 -1.66
C ILE A 679 21.20 -8.82 -2.99
N ILE A 680 21.42 -7.72 -3.71
CA ILE A 680 20.77 -7.46 -5.00
C ILE A 680 21.37 -8.40 -6.06
N SER A 681 20.54 -9.27 -6.64
CA SER A 681 20.97 -10.12 -7.74
C SER A 681 21.07 -9.35 -9.06
N LEU A 682 21.95 -9.82 -9.95
CA LEU A 682 22.16 -9.21 -11.26
C LEU A 682 22.02 -10.24 -12.36
N GLU A 683 21.16 -9.97 -13.33
CA GLU A 683 20.94 -10.86 -14.47
C GLU A 683 20.93 -10.10 -15.80
N VAL A 684 21.20 -10.82 -16.88
CA VAL A 684 21.17 -10.25 -18.22
C VAL A 684 19.71 -10.08 -18.66
N ASP A 685 19.36 -8.88 -19.10
CA ASP A 685 18.00 -8.57 -19.54
C ASP A 685 17.79 -9.03 -20.99
N VAL A 686 17.30 -10.26 -21.15
CA VAL A 686 17.01 -10.90 -22.44
C VAL A 686 15.91 -10.17 -23.23
N GLU A 687 14.94 -9.56 -22.54
CA GLU A 687 13.84 -8.87 -23.19
C GLU A 687 14.30 -7.59 -23.88
N ASN A 688 15.34 -6.94 -23.39
CA ASN A 688 15.92 -5.75 -24.03
C ASN A 688 17.16 -6.04 -24.91
N MET A 689 17.44 -7.31 -25.21
CA MET A 689 18.50 -7.67 -26.17
C MET A 689 18.14 -7.37 -27.63
N PRO A 690 19.14 -7.12 -28.49
CA PRO A 690 18.95 -7.11 -29.94
C PRO A 690 18.31 -8.43 -30.43
N GLU A 691 17.38 -8.35 -31.39
CA GLU A 691 16.58 -9.49 -31.88
C GLU A 691 17.44 -10.71 -32.29
N ALA A 692 18.60 -10.47 -32.90
CA ALA A 692 19.54 -11.52 -33.27
C ALA A 692 20.14 -12.26 -32.06
N LYS A 693 20.43 -11.55 -30.97
CA LYS A 693 20.96 -12.10 -29.72
C LYS A 693 19.88 -12.78 -28.90
N ARG A 694 18.65 -12.24 -28.91
CA ARG A 694 17.50 -12.88 -28.27
C ARG A 694 17.21 -14.24 -28.90
N ALA A 695 17.18 -14.32 -30.23
CA ALA A 695 17.03 -15.59 -30.95
C ALA A 695 18.19 -16.58 -30.68
N GLU A 696 19.41 -16.08 -30.50
CA GLU A 696 20.57 -16.90 -30.11
C GLU A 696 20.42 -17.44 -28.67
N SER A 697 19.89 -16.62 -27.74
CA SER A 697 19.64 -17.01 -26.36
C SER A 697 18.56 -18.09 -26.23
N GLU A 698 17.49 -18.02 -27.04
CA GLU A 698 16.43 -19.04 -27.09
C GLU A 698 16.96 -20.39 -27.61
N LEU A 699 17.99 -20.38 -28.45
CA LEU A 699 18.56 -21.58 -29.06
C LEU A 699 19.63 -22.26 -28.21
N MET A 700 20.49 -21.48 -27.53
CA MET A 700 21.69 -21.98 -26.86
C MET A 700 21.73 -21.75 -25.34
N GLY A 701 20.77 -21.01 -24.79
CA GLY A 701 20.73 -20.61 -23.38
C GLY A 701 21.62 -19.41 -23.07
N ILE A 702 21.25 -18.62 -22.06
CA ILE A 702 21.92 -17.36 -21.67
C ILE A 702 23.38 -17.59 -21.26
N GLU A 703 23.66 -18.72 -20.58
CA GLU A 703 25.01 -19.10 -20.14
C GLU A 703 26.00 -19.31 -21.30
N ASN A 704 25.51 -19.56 -22.52
CA ASN A 704 26.35 -19.76 -23.71
C ASN A 704 26.36 -18.55 -24.65
N LEU A 705 25.76 -17.43 -24.25
CA LEU A 705 25.68 -16.24 -25.08
C LEU A 705 27.04 -15.53 -25.15
N LEU A 706 27.54 -15.32 -26.36
CA LEU A 706 28.84 -14.69 -26.60
C LEU A 706 28.68 -13.19 -26.82
N PHE A 707 29.24 -12.34 -25.95
CA PHE A 707 29.26 -10.89 -26.10
C PHE A 707 30.58 -10.38 -26.69
N ARG A 708 30.51 -9.44 -27.66
CA ARG A 708 31.66 -8.87 -28.36
C ARG A 708 31.80 -7.37 -28.06
N VAL A 709 33.01 -6.84 -28.25
CA VAL A 709 33.26 -5.39 -28.17
C VAL A 709 32.39 -4.67 -29.20
N GLY A 710 31.66 -3.65 -28.76
CA GLY A 710 30.65 -2.94 -29.53
C GLY A 710 29.21 -3.44 -29.34
N ASP A 711 29.00 -4.58 -28.66
CA ASP A 711 27.66 -5.03 -28.29
C ASP A 711 27.14 -4.22 -27.08
N ALA A 712 25.83 -4.00 -27.06
CA ALA A 712 25.12 -3.53 -25.88
C ALA A 712 24.79 -4.73 -24.97
N LEU A 713 25.19 -4.63 -23.70
CA LEU A 713 24.92 -5.59 -22.65
C LEU A 713 23.79 -5.04 -21.76
N PRO A 714 22.53 -5.45 -21.99
CA PRO A 714 21.42 -5.07 -21.13
C PRO A 714 21.47 -5.92 -19.84
N ILE A 715 21.44 -5.26 -18.70
CA ILE A 715 21.48 -5.87 -17.36
C ILE A 715 20.30 -5.34 -16.56
N LYS A 716 19.72 -6.21 -15.75
CA LYS A 716 18.70 -5.82 -14.78
C LYS A 716 19.01 -6.39 -13.42
N THR A 717 18.49 -5.74 -12.39
CA THR A 717 18.52 -6.29 -11.04
C THR A 717 17.47 -7.40 -10.90
N GLY A 718 17.61 -8.25 -9.89
CA GLY A 718 16.46 -8.91 -9.30
C GLY A 718 15.49 -7.90 -8.69
N ILE A 719 14.37 -8.38 -8.16
CA ILE A 719 13.42 -7.54 -7.44
C ILE A 719 14.09 -7.03 -6.16
N ILE A 720 14.27 -5.73 -6.06
CA ILE A 720 14.72 -5.05 -4.85
C ILE A 720 13.51 -4.98 -3.91
N LEU A 721 13.68 -5.50 -2.71
CA LEU A 721 12.64 -5.58 -1.69
C LEU A 721 12.87 -4.50 -0.64
N ASP A 722 11.78 -4.00 -0.09
CA ASP A 722 11.77 -3.13 1.07
C ASP A 722 11.90 -3.95 2.37
N ARG A 723 11.91 -3.28 3.53
CA ARG A 723 12.04 -3.95 4.83
C ARG A 723 10.78 -4.72 5.25
N ASN A 724 9.67 -4.53 4.55
CA ASN A 724 8.46 -5.34 4.69
C ASN A 724 8.50 -6.59 3.79
N GLY A 725 9.52 -6.74 2.95
CA GLY A 725 9.64 -7.84 1.99
C GLY A 725 8.77 -7.65 0.73
N LEU A 726 8.32 -6.42 0.46
CA LEU A 726 7.56 -6.04 -0.73
C LEU A 726 8.50 -5.39 -1.76
N PRO A 727 8.18 -5.40 -3.07
CA PRO A 727 8.97 -4.64 -4.05
C PRO A 727 9.03 -3.15 -3.69
N VAL A 728 10.22 -2.55 -3.78
CA VAL A 728 10.39 -1.11 -3.52
C VAL A 728 9.59 -0.26 -4.51
N PRO A 729 9.14 0.95 -4.10
CA PRO A 729 8.47 1.91 -4.97
C PRO A 729 9.17 2.14 -6.31
N ASP A 730 8.39 2.37 -7.38
CA ASP A 730 8.93 2.81 -8.66
C ASP A 730 9.58 4.19 -8.51
N GLY A 731 10.65 4.43 -9.27
CA GLY A 731 11.47 5.64 -9.08
C GLY A 731 12.56 5.49 -8.01
N THR A 732 12.65 4.35 -7.33
CA THR A 732 13.76 4.09 -6.40
C THR A 732 15.07 4.03 -7.18
N VAL A 733 16.04 4.86 -6.78
CA VAL A 733 17.29 5.04 -7.52
C VAL A 733 18.26 3.88 -7.25
N VAL A 734 18.74 3.27 -8.34
CA VAL A 734 19.74 2.21 -8.35
C VAL A 734 20.98 2.70 -9.11
N TYR A 735 22.13 2.58 -8.46
CA TYR A 735 23.43 2.88 -9.05
C TYR A 735 24.10 1.59 -9.50
N PHE A 736 24.33 1.47 -10.80
CA PHE A 736 25.17 0.44 -11.39
C PHE A 736 26.61 0.93 -11.49
N MET A 737 27.51 0.27 -10.77
CA MET A 737 28.95 0.51 -10.82
C MET A 737 29.58 -0.49 -11.77
N VAL A 738 30.20 0.01 -12.84
CA VAL A 738 30.86 -0.80 -13.87
C VAL A 738 32.36 -0.52 -13.81
N ASP A 739 33.12 -1.52 -13.39
CA ASP A 739 34.57 -1.48 -13.31
C ASP A 739 35.19 -2.29 -14.45
N HIS A 740 36.02 -1.65 -15.27
CA HIS A 740 36.78 -2.32 -16.32
C HIS A 740 38.19 -2.62 -15.84
N VAL A 741 38.51 -3.91 -15.72
CA VAL A 741 39.83 -4.40 -15.31
C VAL A 741 40.58 -4.86 -16.56
N GLY A 742 41.44 -3.97 -17.08
CA GLY A 742 42.19 -4.15 -18.33
C GLY A 742 43.45 -3.26 -18.40
N GLU A 743 43.83 -2.77 -19.60
CA GLU A 743 44.99 -1.87 -19.76
C GLU A 743 44.76 -0.45 -19.19
N ILE A 744 43.50 -0.06 -19.00
CA ILE A 744 43.08 1.21 -18.39
C ILE A 744 41.99 0.86 -17.36
N GLU A 745 42.23 1.14 -16.08
CA GLU A 745 41.20 1.07 -15.05
C GLU A 745 40.23 2.25 -15.25
N GLN A 746 38.98 1.94 -15.55
CA GLN A 746 37.92 2.92 -15.69
C GLN A 746 36.68 2.42 -14.95
N SER A 747 36.19 3.25 -14.02
CA SER A 747 34.94 3.01 -13.29
C SER A 747 33.89 3.97 -13.81
N THR A 748 32.70 3.46 -14.13
CA THR A 748 31.56 4.26 -14.60
C THR A 748 30.37 3.97 -13.70
N ILE A 749 29.66 5.02 -13.27
CA ILE A 749 28.41 4.91 -12.52
C ILE A 749 27.27 5.24 -13.49
N ALA A 750 26.32 4.32 -13.62
CA ALA A 750 25.07 4.53 -14.32
C ALA A 750 23.93 4.57 -13.30
N GLU A 751 23.08 5.59 -13.41
CA GLU A 751 21.91 5.76 -12.56
C GLU A 751 20.69 5.26 -13.33
N SER A 752 19.85 4.46 -12.68
CA SER A 752 18.56 3.99 -13.17
C SER A 752 17.54 4.03 -12.05
N GLU A 753 16.27 4.08 -12.41
CA GLU A 753 15.16 3.95 -11.48
C GLU A 753 14.54 2.56 -11.57
N THR A 754 13.93 2.09 -10.48
CA THR A 754 13.15 0.86 -10.45
C THR A 754 11.80 1.00 -11.14
N LYS A 755 11.36 -0.08 -11.77
CA LYS A 755 9.98 -0.32 -12.19
C LYS A 755 9.55 -1.71 -11.74
N ASN A 756 8.49 -1.82 -10.96
CA ASN A 756 8.09 -2.99 -10.19
C ASN A 756 9.25 -3.60 -9.37
N GLY A 757 10.02 -2.73 -8.70
CA GLY A 757 11.20 -3.13 -7.91
C GLY A 757 12.41 -3.60 -8.73
N VAL A 758 12.40 -3.50 -10.06
CA VAL A 758 13.51 -3.91 -10.93
C VAL A 758 14.10 -2.69 -11.64
N ALA A 759 15.42 -2.49 -11.54
CA ALA A 759 16.13 -1.48 -12.32
C ALA A 759 16.86 -2.12 -13.51
N THR A 760 16.92 -1.39 -14.63
CA THR A 760 17.54 -1.90 -15.87
C THR A 760 18.57 -0.91 -16.40
N MET A 761 19.67 -1.41 -16.96
CA MET A 761 20.66 -0.59 -17.64
C MET A 761 21.17 -1.26 -18.90
N SER A 762 21.68 -0.46 -19.84
CA SER A 762 22.33 -0.97 -21.04
C SER A 762 23.75 -0.43 -21.12
N TYR A 763 24.73 -1.33 -20.97
CA TYR A 763 26.14 -0.97 -21.00
C TYR A 763 26.76 -1.32 -22.37
N LEU A 764 27.41 -0.35 -23.02
CA LEU A 764 28.11 -0.58 -24.28
C LEU A 764 29.54 -1.09 -24.01
N LEU A 765 29.89 -2.26 -24.54
CA LEU A 765 31.22 -2.84 -24.35
C LEU A 765 32.27 -2.10 -25.19
N GLN A 766 33.14 -1.30 -24.55
CA GLN A 766 34.05 -0.38 -25.26
C GLN A 766 35.45 -0.94 -25.55
N SER A 767 35.93 -1.91 -24.76
CA SER A 767 37.28 -2.47 -24.93
C SER A 767 37.38 -3.92 -24.45
N PHE A 768 38.47 -4.59 -24.82
CA PHE A 768 38.79 -5.93 -24.33
C PHE A 768 39.20 -5.88 -22.86
N GLY A 769 38.91 -6.94 -22.11
CA GLY A 769 39.21 -7.02 -20.68
C GLY A 769 38.08 -7.68 -19.88
N ARG A 770 38.23 -7.62 -18.57
CA ARG A 770 37.22 -8.07 -17.62
C ARG A 770 36.32 -6.90 -17.24
N VAL A 771 35.02 -7.09 -17.39
CA VAL A 771 34.01 -6.14 -16.91
C VAL A 771 33.40 -6.70 -15.63
N GLU A 772 33.48 -5.94 -14.55
CA GLU A 772 32.79 -6.23 -13.29
C GLU A 772 31.64 -5.24 -13.11
N ILE A 773 30.46 -5.73 -12.76
CA ILE A 773 29.26 -4.92 -12.60
C ILE A 773 28.64 -5.20 -11.24
N ARG A 774 28.31 -4.14 -10.53
CA ARG A 774 27.66 -4.16 -9.21
C ARG A 774 26.46 -3.20 -9.23
N ALA A 775 25.44 -3.49 -8.43
CA ALA A 775 24.34 -2.58 -8.16
C ALA A 775 24.28 -2.21 -6.68
N GLN A 776 23.80 -1.01 -6.39
CA GLN A 776 23.44 -0.58 -5.04
C GLN A 776 22.22 0.34 -5.10
N SER A 777 21.38 0.27 -4.09
CA SER A 777 20.19 1.11 -3.91
C SER A 777 20.12 1.46 -2.44
N ASP A 778 20.53 2.67 -2.05
CA ASP A 778 20.66 3.02 -0.63
C ASP A 778 19.35 2.75 0.14
N PRO A 779 19.39 2.06 1.30
CA PRO A 779 20.57 1.61 2.04
C PRO A 779 21.13 0.22 1.66
N ALA A 780 20.52 -0.52 0.73
CA ALA A 780 20.98 -1.80 0.21
C ALA A 780 22.25 -1.65 -0.66
N LYS A 781 23.41 -1.87 -0.06
CA LYS A 781 24.73 -1.65 -0.69
C LYS A 781 25.37 -2.90 -1.29
N ASN A 782 24.82 -4.07 -1.00
CA ASN A 782 25.40 -5.33 -1.41
C ASN A 782 24.69 -5.87 -2.66
N SER A 783 25.48 -6.27 -3.66
CA SER A 783 24.99 -7.00 -4.83
C SER A 783 25.88 -8.19 -5.15
N GLU A 784 25.32 -9.11 -5.92
CA GLU A 784 26.10 -10.07 -6.69
C GLU A 784 27.00 -9.33 -7.69
N ILE A 785 28.19 -9.87 -7.94
CA ILE A 785 29.12 -9.29 -8.91
C ILE A 785 28.91 -10.00 -10.24
N PHE A 786 28.39 -9.26 -11.21
CA PHE A 786 28.27 -9.77 -12.58
C PHE A 786 29.61 -9.62 -13.30
N LEU A 787 30.17 -10.73 -13.81
CA LEU A 787 31.48 -10.76 -14.43
C LEU A 787 31.39 -11.20 -15.90
N LEU A 788 32.06 -10.44 -16.77
CA LEU A 788 32.19 -10.78 -18.19
C LEU A 788 33.66 -10.67 -18.63
N ASP A 789 34.26 -11.79 -19.02
CA ASP A 789 35.63 -11.87 -19.52
C ASP A 789 35.67 -11.89 -21.06
N ILE A 790 36.12 -10.80 -21.69
CA ILE A 790 36.23 -10.69 -23.15
C ILE A 790 37.69 -10.89 -23.57
N THR A 791 38.05 -12.12 -23.95
CA THR A 791 39.45 -12.55 -24.15
C THR A 791 39.94 -12.55 -25.61
N SER A 792 39.05 -12.47 -26.61
CA SER A 792 39.41 -12.43 -28.05
C SER A 792 38.29 -11.90 -28.96
N GLU A 793 38.55 -11.73 -30.26
CA GLU A 793 37.52 -11.35 -31.27
C GLU A 793 36.33 -12.34 -31.36
N GLU A 794 36.45 -13.55 -30.79
CA GLU A 794 35.38 -14.57 -30.80
C GLU A 794 34.26 -14.29 -29.77
N GLY A 795 34.50 -13.44 -28.76
CA GLY A 795 33.52 -13.03 -27.73
C GLY A 795 33.80 -13.62 -26.33
N GLY A 796 33.17 -13.05 -25.31
CA GLY A 796 33.22 -13.51 -23.91
C GLY A 796 31.92 -14.20 -23.48
N VAL A 797 32.02 -15.15 -22.54
CA VAL A 797 30.90 -15.89 -21.96
C VAL A 797 30.58 -15.33 -20.57
N VAL A 798 29.30 -15.27 -20.21
CA VAL A 798 28.82 -14.83 -18.90
C VAL A 798 29.27 -15.82 -17.83
N SER A 799 29.91 -15.34 -16.75
CA SER A 799 30.27 -16.17 -15.60
C SER A 799 29.84 -15.48 -14.30
N GLU A 800 29.08 -16.19 -13.48
CA GLU A 800 28.63 -15.72 -12.16
C GLU A 800 29.62 -16.18 -11.08
N ILE A 801 30.04 -15.29 -10.17
CA ILE A 801 30.84 -15.69 -9.01
C ILE A 801 30.31 -14.97 -7.75
N THR A 802 30.16 -15.77 -6.70
CA THR A 802 29.70 -15.53 -5.31
C THR A 802 29.80 -14.12 -4.71
N PRO A 803 28.92 -13.78 -3.73
CA PRO A 803 28.62 -12.43 -3.27
C PRO A 803 29.82 -11.63 -2.77
N THR A 804 29.73 -10.31 -2.97
CA THR A 804 30.68 -9.30 -2.48
C THR A 804 30.87 -9.44 -0.97
N PRO A 805 32.11 -9.55 -0.45
CA PRO A 805 32.33 -9.50 0.99
C PRO A 805 31.86 -8.16 1.54
N ALA A 806 31.08 -8.20 2.64
CA ALA A 806 30.56 -7.01 3.32
C ALA A 806 31.64 -5.94 3.48
N PRO A 807 31.33 -4.65 3.25
CA PRO A 807 32.30 -3.59 3.46
C PRO A 807 32.79 -3.64 4.91
N THR A 808 34.11 -3.65 5.08
CA THR A 808 34.69 -3.36 6.38
C THR A 808 34.21 -1.97 6.76
N ILE A 809 33.49 -1.85 7.88
CA ILE A 809 33.09 -0.56 8.45
C ILE A 809 34.38 0.25 8.62
N ILE A 810 34.64 1.18 7.71
CA ILE A 810 35.67 2.19 7.91
C ILE A 810 35.07 3.14 8.94
N ASN A 811 35.53 2.98 10.17
CA ASN A 811 35.20 3.88 11.27
C ASN A 811 35.50 5.33 10.81
N PRO A 812 34.52 6.25 10.79
CA PRO A 812 34.71 7.63 10.32
C PRO A 812 35.82 8.39 11.07
N ASN A 813 36.25 7.88 12.23
CA ASN A 813 37.30 8.46 13.04
C ASN A 813 38.73 8.31 12.48
N GLN A 814 38.95 7.67 11.32
CA GLN A 814 40.30 7.57 10.73
C GLN A 814 40.68 8.67 9.74
N ILE A 815 39.78 9.61 9.39
CA ILE A 815 40.11 10.70 8.42
C ILE A 815 40.21 12.08 9.10
N ILE A 816 39.79 12.25 10.34
CA ILE A 816 39.89 13.53 11.06
C ILE A 816 40.56 13.29 12.40
N ASN A 817 41.89 13.48 12.47
CA ASN A 817 42.65 13.96 13.63
C ASN A 817 44.17 13.86 13.39
N GLN A 818 44.69 14.76 12.54
CA GLN A 818 45.98 15.40 12.79
C GLN A 818 45.70 16.84 13.25
N ASP A 819 45.29 17.02 14.50
CA ASP A 819 45.84 18.08 15.34
C ASP A 819 45.30 18.00 16.79
N ASN A 820 46.24 18.15 17.72
CA ASN A 820 46.10 18.72 19.07
C ASN A 820 45.07 18.20 20.10
N SER A 821 45.67 17.45 21.05
CA SER A 821 45.71 17.73 22.50
C SER A 821 44.47 17.61 23.39
N GLU A 822 44.61 16.67 24.34
CA GLU A 822 44.25 16.75 25.77
C GLU A 822 42.78 17.08 26.13
N GLU A 823 42.01 16.08 26.54
CA GLU A 823 41.64 15.86 27.95
C GLU A 823 40.79 14.59 28.14
N THR A 824 41.11 13.88 29.23
CA THR A 824 40.25 13.10 30.14
C THR A 824 38.90 12.56 29.64
N GLU A 825 38.78 11.24 29.49
CA GLU A 825 37.49 10.53 29.40
C GLU A 825 37.30 9.54 30.55
N GLU A 826 36.14 9.68 31.20
CA GLU A 826 35.52 8.73 32.10
C GLU A 826 35.10 7.47 31.34
N VAL A 827 35.31 6.32 31.98
CA VAL A 827 35.01 4.98 31.48
C VAL A 827 33.51 4.70 31.66
N ILE A 828 32.81 4.35 30.57
CA ILE A 828 31.56 3.58 30.63
C ILE A 828 31.84 2.24 29.93
N GLU A 829 31.58 1.16 30.68
CA GLU A 829 31.82 -0.25 30.35
C GLU A 829 30.94 -0.74 29.18
N GLU A 830 31.56 -1.33 28.15
CA GLU A 830 30.92 -2.33 27.27
C GLU A 830 31.09 -3.72 27.90
N GLU A 831 30.01 -4.51 27.93
CA GLU A 831 29.96 -5.86 28.48
C GLU A 831 30.96 -6.82 27.79
N GLU A 832 31.99 -7.25 28.53
CA GLU A 832 32.81 -8.40 28.17
C GLU A 832 31.96 -9.68 28.22
N VAL A 833 31.70 -10.28 27.06
CA VAL A 833 31.25 -11.68 26.99
C VAL A 833 32.31 -12.56 27.64
N SER A 834 32.00 -13.05 28.84
CA SER A 834 32.91 -13.84 29.66
C SER A 834 33.35 -15.13 28.93
N PRO A 835 34.65 -15.35 28.67
CA PRO A 835 35.10 -16.59 28.03
C PRO A 835 34.83 -17.78 28.95
N LEU A 836 34.36 -18.90 28.37
CA LEU A 836 34.24 -20.18 29.08
C LEU A 836 35.55 -20.49 29.83
N PRO A 837 35.48 -20.97 31.09
CA PRO A 837 36.68 -21.22 31.88
C PRO A 837 37.59 -22.21 31.17
N GLY A 838 38.82 -21.79 30.86
CA GLY A 838 39.80 -22.61 30.12
C GLY A 838 40.09 -23.98 30.75
N THR A 839 39.77 -24.16 32.03
CA THR A 839 39.86 -25.45 32.75
C THR A 839 38.89 -26.50 32.20
N LEU A 840 37.67 -26.12 31.81
CA LEU A 840 36.67 -27.04 31.24
C LEU A 840 37.10 -27.50 29.85
N GLN A 841 37.65 -26.59 29.04
CA GLN A 841 38.15 -26.90 27.70
C GLN A 841 39.31 -27.90 27.76
N TRP A 842 40.25 -27.65 28.68
CA TRP A 842 41.41 -28.53 28.90
C TRP A 842 40.99 -29.93 29.37
N PHE A 843 39.99 -30.00 30.26
CA PHE A 843 39.44 -31.25 30.75
C PHE A 843 38.77 -32.07 29.64
N LEU A 844 37.89 -31.45 28.84
CA LEU A 844 37.18 -32.15 27.76
C LEU A 844 38.12 -32.63 26.65
N ALA A 845 39.08 -31.80 26.23
CA ALA A 845 40.08 -32.19 25.24
C ALA A 845 40.99 -33.32 25.75
N THR A 846 41.38 -33.29 27.03
CA THR A 846 42.17 -34.37 27.66
C THR A 846 41.40 -35.70 27.68
N LEU A 847 40.10 -35.65 27.98
CA LEU A 847 39.25 -36.84 28.00
C LEU A 847 39.12 -37.45 26.60
N ALA A 848 38.99 -36.63 25.57
CA ALA A 848 38.99 -37.09 24.18
C ALA A 848 40.31 -37.76 23.77
N ILE A 849 41.46 -37.17 24.10
CA ILE A 849 42.80 -37.74 23.79
C ILE A 849 42.96 -39.11 24.45
N LEU A 850 42.64 -39.22 25.74
CA LEU A 850 42.77 -40.48 26.48
C LEU A 850 41.78 -41.54 25.98
N GLY A 851 40.55 -41.14 25.66
CA GLY A 851 39.54 -42.03 25.09
C GLY A 851 39.99 -42.63 23.76
N ILE A 852 40.46 -41.80 22.83
CA ILE A 852 40.95 -42.26 21.52
C ILE A 852 42.20 -43.14 21.69
N ALA A 853 43.15 -42.75 22.54
CA ALA A 853 44.34 -43.55 22.80
C ALA A 853 44.01 -44.93 23.40
N TYR A 854 43.01 -44.99 24.28
CA TYR A 854 42.52 -46.24 24.85
C TYR A 854 41.84 -47.13 23.80
N VAL A 855 41.05 -46.54 22.89
CA VAL A 855 40.47 -47.27 21.75
C VAL A 855 41.57 -47.87 20.86
N PHE A 856 42.61 -47.10 20.53
CA PHE A 856 43.75 -47.62 19.77
C PHE A 856 44.49 -48.73 20.52
N TYR A 857 44.68 -48.59 21.83
CA TYR A 857 45.26 -49.64 22.66
C TYR A 857 44.44 -50.94 22.60
N LEU A 858 43.12 -50.87 22.78
CA LEU A 858 42.23 -52.03 22.72
C LEU A 858 42.20 -52.68 21.33
N LEU A 859 42.09 -51.89 20.26
CA LEU A 859 42.04 -52.40 18.90
C LEU A 859 43.34 -53.10 18.49
N THR A 860 44.49 -52.58 18.96
CA THR A 860 45.80 -53.09 18.57
C THR A 860 46.29 -54.26 19.41
N GLN A 861 45.73 -54.47 20.62
CA GLN A 861 46.01 -55.68 21.42
C GLN A 861 45.67 -56.99 20.70
N ARG A 862 44.73 -56.96 19.75
CA ARG A 862 44.35 -58.15 18.97
C ARG A 862 45.39 -58.55 17.92
N TYR A 863 46.25 -57.62 17.50
CA TYR A 863 47.18 -57.79 16.38
C TYR A 863 48.65 -57.66 16.77
N PHE A 864 48.96 -56.95 17.86
CA PHE A 864 50.30 -56.67 18.32
C PHE A 864 50.50 -57.16 19.76
N SER A 865 51.75 -57.42 20.15
CA SER A 865 52.09 -57.75 21.54
C SER A 865 51.65 -56.66 22.51
N LEU A 866 51.53 -56.98 23.81
CA LEU A 866 51.11 -56.04 24.85
C LEU A 866 51.97 -54.76 24.86
N LEU A 867 53.27 -54.88 24.58
CA LEU A 867 54.22 -53.75 24.43
C LEU A 867 53.98 -52.90 23.15
N GLY A 868 53.44 -53.54 22.11
CA GLY A 868 53.09 -52.89 20.84
C GLY A 868 51.83 -52.03 20.97
N GLY A 869 50.81 -52.53 21.66
CA GLY A 869 49.61 -51.75 21.94
C GLY A 869 49.89 -50.52 22.80
N THR A 870 50.71 -50.65 23.85
CA THR A 870 51.05 -49.52 24.73
C THR A 870 51.83 -48.43 24.01
N THR A 871 52.74 -48.80 23.12
CA THR A 871 53.50 -47.82 22.32
C THR A 871 52.62 -47.07 21.33
N ILE A 872 51.64 -47.73 20.71
CA ILE A 872 50.69 -47.08 19.80
C ILE A 872 49.80 -46.07 20.56
N GLY A 873 49.29 -46.46 21.73
CA GLY A 873 48.54 -45.55 22.60
C GLY A 873 49.36 -44.33 23.03
N LEU A 874 50.64 -44.53 23.37
CA LEU A 874 51.57 -43.44 23.70
C LEU A 874 51.78 -42.45 22.54
N PHE A 875 51.92 -42.96 21.31
CA PHE A 875 52.03 -42.08 20.13
C PHE A 875 50.79 -41.23 19.94
N ALA A 876 49.59 -41.81 20.07
CA ALA A 876 48.33 -41.07 19.99
C ALA A 876 48.25 -39.95 21.04
N ILE A 877 48.60 -40.27 22.30
CA ILE A 877 48.61 -39.30 23.41
C ILE A 877 49.56 -38.13 23.11
N ILE A 878 50.78 -38.41 22.66
CA ILE A 878 51.78 -37.38 22.39
C ILE A 878 51.29 -36.42 21.30
N THR A 879 50.77 -36.93 20.19
CA THR A 879 50.22 -36.08 19.11
C THR A 879 49.01 -35.27 19.57
N GLY A 880 48.12 -35.84 20.38
CA GLY A 880 46.96 -35.14 20.91
C GLY A 880 47.34 -33.95 21.78
N TYR A 881 48.31 -34.13 22.68
CA TYR A 881 48.78 -33.03 23.53
C TYR A 881 49.61 -32.00 22.77
N VAL A 882 50.39 -32.39 21.75
CA VAL A 882 51.09 -31.43 20.88
C VAL A 882 50.09 -30.53 20.15
N CYS A 883 48.99 -31.10 19.65
CA CYS A 883 47.90 -30.34 19.05
C CYS A 883 47.27 -29.36 20.07
N LEU A 884 46.93 -29.85 21.26
CA LEU A 884 46.32 -29.01 22.31
C LEU A 884 47.24 -27.84 22.70
N ILE A 885 48.56 -28.10 22.83
CA ILE A 885 49.56 -27.07 23.10
C ILE A 885 49.71 -26.09 21.93
N TRP A 886 49.63 -26.56 20.68
CA TRP A 886 49.68 -25.70 19.49
C TRP A 886 48.56 -24.66 19.50
N PHE A 887 47.33 -25.09 19.81
CA PHE A 887 46.20 -24.19 19.97
C PHE A 887 46.33 -23.31 21.22
N GLN A 888 46.95 -23.81 22.30
CA GLN A 888 47.17 -23.02 23.53
C GLN A 888 48.08 -21.81 23.31
N PHE A 889 49.09 -21.93 22.45
CA PHE A 889 50.08 -20.87 22.16
C PHE A 889 49.69 -19.98 20.97
N GLU A 890 48.49 -20.14 20.42
CA GLU A 890 47.99 -19.32 19.30
C GLU A 890 48.95 -19.28 18.10
N LEU A 891 49.56 -20.43 17.81
CA LEU A 891 50.47 -20.57 16.67
C LEU A 891 49.71 -20.47 15.34
N PRO A 892 50.37 -20.07 14.24
CA PRO A 892 49.72 -19.81 12.95
C PRO A 892 48.75 -20.92 12.52
N GLY A 893 47.50 -20.54 12.20
CA GLY A 893 46.41 -21.46 11.91
C GLY A 893 45.51 -21.81 13.10
N SER A 894 45.78 -21.28 14.31
CA SER A 894 44.85 -21.34 15.45
C SER A 894 43.70 -20.33 15.31
N PHE A 895 42.55 -20.64 15.90
CA PHE A 895 41.37 -19.77 15.96
C PHE A 895 41.04 -19.35 17.41
N ALA A 896 40.29 -18.26 17.57
CA ALA A 896 39.90 -17.72 18.88
C ALA A 896 38.91 -18.65 19.60
N ARG A 897 39.05 -18.80 20.93
CA ARG A 897 38.35 -19.80 21.75
C ARG A 897 37.26 -19.17 22.63
N THR A 898 36.40 -18.37 22.01
CA THR A 898 35.46 -17.49 22.72
C THR A 898 34.07 -18.08 22.92
N ASN A 899 33.64 -19.05 22.08
CA ASN A 899 32.24 -19.52 22.04
C ASN A 899 32.14 -21.06 22.00
N LEU A 900 30.96 -21.62 22.28
CA LEU A 900 30.69 -23.07 22.31
C LEU A 900 31.00 -23.78 20.97
N LEU A 901 30.76 -23.09 19.85
CA LEU A 901 31.02 -23.60 18.50
C LEU A 901 32.52 -23.84 18.26
N GLU A 902 33.36 -22.93 18.77
CA GLU A 902 34.81 -23.00 18.65
C GLU A 902 35.42 -24.08 19.58
N LEU A 903 34.79 -24.35 20.73
CA LEU A 903 35.12 -25.52 21.55
C LEU A 903 34.88 -26.83 20.77
N GLY A 904 33.78 -26.91 20.02
CA GLY A 904 33.48 -28.05 19.14
C GLY A 904 34.57 -28.26 18.08
N ARG A 905 35.00 -27.17 17.42
CA ARG A 905 36.10 -27.20 16.44
C ARG A 905 37.41 -27.69 17.06
N LEU A 906 37.76 -27.21 18.26
CA LEU A 906 38.97 -27.64 18.97
C LEU A 906 38.96 -29.14 19.25
N ILE A 907 37.84 -29.68 19.75
CA ILE A 907 37.70 -31.11 20.06
C ILE A 907 37.83 -31.96 18.78
N ILE A 908 37.28 -31.51 17.65
CA ILE A 908 37.40 -32.21 16.37
C ILE A 908 38.86 -32.27 15.92
N TRP A 909 39.57 -31.13 15.93
CA TRP A 909 40.97 -31.07 15.52
C TRP A 909 41.90 -31.89 16.43
N VAL A 910 41.71 -31.84 17.75
CA VAL A 910 42.46 -32.64 18.71
C VAL A 910 42.19 -34.14 18.48
N SER A 911 40.94 -34.53 18.22
CA SER A 911 40.57 -35.91 17.96
C SER A 911 41.20 -36.45 16.68
N LEU A 912 41.16 -35.66 15.60
CA LEU A 912 41.70 -36.04 14.29
C LEU A 912 43.23 -36.24 14.34
N LEU A 913 43.96 -35.31 14.97
CA LEU A 913 45.41 -35.40 15.12
C LEU A 913 45.84 -36.52 16.08
N THR A 914 45.07 -36.79 17.13
CA THR A 914 45.27 -37.96 18.01
C THR A 914 45.13 -39.27 17.21
N GLY A 915 44.15 -39.34 16.30
CA GLY A 915 43.95 -40.48 15.40
C GLY A 915 45.12 -40.70 14.43
N ILE A 916 45.66 -39.62 13.85
CA ILE A 916 46.84 -39.68 12.97
C ILE A 916 48.05 -40.24 13.72
N GLY A 917 48.28 -39.83 14.97
CA GLY A 917 49.36 -40.39 15.80
C GLY A 917 49.19 -41.87 16.11
N GLY A 918 47.96 -42.31 16.40
CA GLY A 918 47.63 -43.73 16.53
C GLY A 918 47.96 -44.53 15.26
N GLY A 919 47.61 -43.99 14.09
CA GLY A 919 47.94 -44.57 12.78
C GLY A 919 49.46 -44.66 12.53
N ALA A 920 50.20 -43.60 12.83
CA ALA A 920 51.67 -43.59 12.73
C ALA A 920 52.32 -44.62 13.68
N GLY A 921 51.75 -44.79 14.88
CA GLY A 921 52.15 -45.84 15.83
C GLY A 921 51.99 -47.24 15.25
N ILE A 922 50.84 -47.54 14.62
CA ILE A 922 50.58 -48.83 13.97
C ILE A 922 51.60 -49.09 12.87
N LEU A 923 51.87 -48.10 12.02
CA LEU A 923 52.84 -48.20 10.92
C LEU A 923 54.26 -48.49 11.45
N SER A 924 54.68 -47.79 12.50
CA SER A 924 55.97 -48.01 13.17
C SER A 924 56.12 -49.43 13.72
N GLN A 925 55.07 -49.97 14.35
CA GLN A 925 55.07 -51.34 14.86
C GLN A 925 55.04 -52.39 13.74
N ALA A 926 54.31 -52.15 12.66
CA ALA A 926 54.30 -53.02 11.48
C ALA A 926 55.69 -53.11 10.82
N ILE A 927 56.42 -51.98 10.71
CA ILE A 927 57.80 -51.95 10.18
C ILE A 927 58.75 -52.72 11.09
N ARG A 928 58.61 -52.62 12.42
CA ARG A 928 59.43 -53.39 13.38
C ARG A 928 59.20 -54.89 13.26
N LEU A 929 57.95 -55.33 13.12
CA LEU A 929 57.62 -56.75 12.88
C LEU A 929 58.21 -57.27 11.57
N ARG A 930 58.17 -56.47 10.49
CA ARG A 930 58.77 -56.82 9.20
C ARG A 930 60.30 -56.98 9.29
N LYS A 931 60.99 -56.03 9.95
CA LYS A 931 62.45 -56.12 10.19
C LYS A 931 62.83 -57.30 11.08
N ALA A 932 62.02 -57.64 12.09
CA ALA A 932 62.25 -58.83 12.91
C ALA A 932 62.14 -60.13 12.08
N LYS A 933 61.18 -60.20 11.15
CA LYS A 933 60.98 -61.34 10.24
C LYS A 933 62.13 -61.47 9.22
N GLU A 934 62.64 -60.37 8.69
CA GLU A 934 63.83 -60.35 7.80
C GLU A 934 65.13 -60.74 8.55
N SER A 935 65.27 -60.37 9.82
CA SER A 935 66.42 -60.79 10.64
C SER A 935 66.40 -62.28 11.01
N SER A 936 65.20 -62.88 11.12
CA SER A 936 65.00 -64.32 11.32
C SER A 936 65.30 -65.12 10.04
N GLY A 937 64.93 -64.59 8.87
CA GLY A 937 65.31 -65.14 7.57
C GLY A 937 66.82 -65.25 7.37
N LYS A 938 67.57 -64.17 7.67
CA LYS A 938 69.04 -64.15 7.58
C LYS A 938 69.76 -65.10 8.55
N LYS A 939 69.15 -65.49 9.68
CA LYS A 939 69.70 -66.50 10.61
C LYS A 939 69.49 -67.94 10.14
N THR A 940 68.59 -68.17 9.19
CA THR A 940 68.36 -69.50 8.61
C THR A 940 69.36 -69.78 7.48
N ASP A 941 69.74 -68.76 6.71
CA ASP A 941 70.78 -68.86 5.67
C ASP A 941 72.21 -68.92 6.24
N GLN A 942 72.49 -68.30 7.40
CA GLN A 942 73.80 -68.42 8.07
C GLN A 942 74.04 -69.76 8.78
N LYS A 943 73.03 -70.64 8.88
CA LYS A 943 73.17 -72.00 9.43
C LYS A 943 73.34 -73.07 8.34
N ALA A 944 73.15 -72.72 7.07
CA ALA A 944 73.41 -73.59 5.92
C ALA A 944 74.86 -73.50 5.39
N ASP A 945 75.60 -72.43 5.73
CA ASP A 945 76.95 -72.16 5.19
C ASP A 945 78.11 -72.50 6.17
N LYS A 946 77.81 -73.23 7.26
CA LYS A 946 78.81 -73.73 8.24
C LYS A 946 79.00 -75.25 8.22
N SER A 947 78.60 -75.94 7.15
CA SER A 947 78.92 -77.37 6.91
C SER A 947 79.93 -77.61 5.78
N LYS A 948 80.67 -76.58 5.36
CA LYS A 948 81.78 -76.69 4.40
C LYS A 948 83.01 -75.91 4.87
N THR A 949 83.64 -76.35 5.96
CA THR A 949 85.10 -76.44 6.17
C THR A 949 85.41 -76.70 7.65
N SER A 950 86.15 -77.79 7.90
CA SER A 950 86.61 -78.35 9.20
C SER A 950 85.53 -79.03 10.05
#